data_AF-A0A8E6BA15-F1
#
_entry.id   AF-A0A8E6BA15-F1
#
_cell.length_a   1.000
_cell.length_b   1.000
_cell.length_c   1.000
_cell.angle_alpha   90.00
_cell.angle_beta   90.00
_cell.angle_gamma   90.00
#
_symmetry.space_group_name_H-M   'P 1'
#
loop_
_entity.id
_entity.type
_entity.pdbx_description
1 polymer ?
#
loop_
_entity_poly.entity_id
_entity_poly.type
_entity_poly.pdbx_seq_one_letter_code
_entity_poly.pdbx_strand_id
1 'polypeptide(L)'
;MLRSLLIPFAFLIFSGNLYSQEKWKYIPKSSRQETIRATLKANGLPDLEGKWYWIGPFDNTENQGFEKEYPPEKEIDLTKKYAGKKGTIQWKELSKFPLGTVYDLKKLIPDSDDTVVYLYQEIELKGKDPELIPLKLGSDDSLSVWVNGKRLLHGDYVRPCQPDQDEVELALKPGKNQLLLKVGNAAGDFAVYVNPELPKSAPGEIKNRLAAAFGASSSANFSAASAEAQHYRMVTIQQPADCVLEVGGLGFRPDGKLLACTRRGEVWLIHNPLEEDQSKLKMTRFATGLHESLGLHVESNSVVYVCQRPELTKLIDHSGTGVADEFVTICDKWGCSGDYHEFVFGPARDKDGNFFITLNVGFGGGHQAKSPWRGWAVKVSPSGDMEPYAYGLRSPNGVNFSPEGELFYTDNQGEWVATNKLHHLKKGEFYGHQASLVWLKDSQFIKNASDKVPSGMLYDGQKGKAANAPSGFPNLTPPCVWFPYGRMGQSVTEPIWDTTGGKFGPFTGQIFVGDQTKSTIMRVTLEKVNGNYQGACYPFRSGFQCGVNRLAFASDGSIFAGQTNRGWGSVGGKPYGLQRLIYTGVLPFEIHELHLLKEGFEFTFTKPLDAATASKPENFSVKSFTYEYHSAYGCDEMDTRAEKVESVKVAEDRKSVRISVPNLKKGRLYDFHLKDIKSEKGDSLVHEDAYYTLNELK
;
A
#
# COMPACT_ATOMS: atom_id res chain seq x y z
N MET A 1 49.33 -44.15 -53.13
CA MET A 1 49.19 -42.82 -52.52
C MET A 1 48.12 -42.88 -51.44
N LEU A 2 48.49 -43.07 -50.17
CA LEU A 2 47.59 -42.82 -49.04
C LEU A 2 48.42 -42.96 -47.74
N ARG A 3 48.50 -41.90 -46.93
CA ARG A 3 48.31 -41.91 -45.46
C ARG A 3 48.73 -40.58 -44.82
N SER A 4 47.80 -40.07 -44.00
CA SER A 4 47.97 -39.45 -42.68
C SER A 4 48.80 -38.17 -42.53
N LEU A 5 48.14 -37.08 -42.09
CA LEU A 5 48.68 -36.19 -41.06
C LEU A 5 47.56 -35.43 -40.35
N LEU A 6 47.43 -35.71 -39.05
CA LEU A 6 46.69 -34.92 -38.05
C LEU A 6 47.47 -33.65 -37.72
N ILE A 7 46.78 -32.51 -37.59
CA ILE A 7 47.31 -31.25 -37.05
C ILE A 7 46.55 -30.97 -35.74
N PRO A 8 47.22 -30.74 -34.59
CA PRO A 8 46.55 -30.24 -33.40
C PRO A 8 46.53 -28.70 -33.42
N PHE A 9 45.35 -28.12 -33.23
CA PHE A 9 45.18 -26.70 -32.94
C PHE A 9 45.68 -26.41 -31.52
N ALA A 10 46.77 -25.65 -31.39
CA ALA A 10 47.24 -25.13 -30.13
C ALA A 10 46.40 -23.91 -29.74
N PHE A 11 45.67 -24.01 -28.62
CA PHE A 11 45.05 -22.86 -27.96
C PHE A 11 46.15 -21.96 -27.38
N LEU A 12 46.29 -20.74 -27.93
CA LEU A 12 46.97 -19.66 -27.23
C LEU A 12 46.11 -19.25 -26.04
N ILE A 13 46.55 -19.61 -24.84
CA ILE A 13 46.05 -19.03 -23.60
C ILE A 13 46.61 -17.61 -23.52
N PHE A 14 45.78 -16.61 -23.86
CA PHE A 14 45.98 -15.27 -23.35
C PHE A 14 45.78 -15.32 -21.84
N SER A 15 46.87 -15.28 -21.08
CA SER A 15 46.87 -14.92 -19.67
C SER A 15 46.47 -13.44 -19.54
N GLY A 16 45.18 -13.17 -19.74
CA GLY A 16 44.57 -11.93 -19.29
C GLY A 16 44.67 -11.89 -17.77
N ASN A 17 45.38 -10.90 -17.25
CA ASN A 17 45.39 -10.53 -15.84
C ASN A 17 43.97 -10.65 -15.26
N LEU A 18 43.76 -11.63 -14.38
CA LEU A 18 42.70 -11.58 -13.40
C LEU A 18 42.94 -10.33 -12.57
N TYR A 19 42.23 -9.24 -12.91
CA TYR A 19 41.98 -8.19 -11.92
C TYR A 19 41.33 -8.89 -10.74
N SER A 20 42.06 -8.95 -9.64
CA SER A 20 41.51 -9.16 -8.29
C SER A 20 40.32 -8.22 -8.15
N GLN A 21 39.08 -8.71 -8.32
CA GLN A 21 37.90 -7.98 -7.88
C GLN A 21 38.02 -7.89 -6.37
N GLU A 22 38.40 -6.72 -5.87
CA GLU A 22 38.38 -6.47 -4.43
C GLU A 22 36.96 -6.78 -3.92
N LYS A 23 36.87 -7.79 -3.05
CA LYS A 23 35.62 -8.25 -2.50
C LYS A 23 35.04 -7.15 -1.62
N TRP A 24 33.85 -6.66 -1.96
CA TRP A 24 33.17 -5.64 -1.15
C TRP A 24 33.07 -6.06 0.33
N LYS A 25 33.27 -5.10 1.23
CA LYS A 25 33.16 -5.27 2.69
C LYS A 25 31.80 -4.78 3.18
N TYR A 26 30.96 -5.67 3.70
CA TYR A 26 29.71 -5.32 4.39
C TYR A 26 29.99 -4.99 5.85
N ILE A 27 29.57 -3.82 6.33
CA ILE A 27 29.80 -3.37 7.70
C ILE A 27 28.45 -3.22 8.44
N PRO A 28 28.03 -4.21 9.25
CA PRO A 28 26.77 -4.13 9.98
C PRO A 28 26.81 -3.06 11.09
N LYS A 29 25.70 -2.34 11.24
CA LYS A 29 25.44 -1.38 12.32
C LYS A 29 24.03 -1.59 12.90
N SER A 30 23.69 -0.81 13.94
CA SER A 30 22.40 -0.85 14.63
C SER A 30 21.21 -0.48 13.73
N SER A 31 21.43 0.39 12.74
CA SER A 31 20.39 0.81 11.79
C SER A 31 20.77 0.54 10.33
N ARG A 32 19.77 0.53 9.45
CA ARG A 32 19.94 0.38 8.01
C ARG A 32 20.81 1.50 7.43
N GLN A 33 20.52 2.75 7.80
CA GLN A 33 21.21 3.94 7.30
C GLN A 33 22.69 3.96 7.72
N GLU A 34 22.99 3.64 8.99
CA GLU A 34 24.37 3.51 9.47
C GLU A 34 25.11 2.35 8.80
N THR A 35 24.43 1.23 8.56
CA THR A 35 25.00 0.06 7.86
C THR A 35 25.40 0.43 6.44
N ILE A 36 24.54 1.15 5.72
CA ILE A 36 24.81 1.63 4.36
C ILE A 36 26.04 2.53 4.36
N ARG A 37 26.05 3.58 5.19
CA ARG A 37 27.17 4.54 5.23
C ARG A 37 28.49 3.87 5.60
N ALA A 38 28.49 3.01 6.62
CA ALA A 38 29.68 2.26 7.01
C ALA A 38 30.16 1.32 5.90
N THR A 39 29.23 0.71 5.15
CA THR A 39 29.53 -0.14 4.00
C THR A 39 30.09 0.67 2.84
N LEU A 40 29.50 1.82 2.48
CA LEU A 40 30.03 2.72 1.44
C LEU A 40 31.47 3.13 1.77
N LYS A 41 31.69 3.61 3.00
CA LYS A 41 33.00 4.02 3.51
C LYS A 41 34.05 2.91 3.43
N ALA A 42 33.70 1.70 3.84
CA ALA A 42 34.61 0.55 3.82
C ALA A 42 35.00 0.09 2.41
N ASN A 43 34.23 0.49 1.39
CA ASN A 43 34.47 0.20 -0.01
C ASN A 43 34.97 1.43 -0.79
N GLY A 44 35.40 2.49 -0.10
CA GLY A 44 35.96 3.69 -0.73
C GLY A 44 34.96 4.54 -1.50
N LEU A 45 33.66 4.30 -1.30
CA LEU A 45 32.58 5.08 -1.88
C LEU A 45 32.15 6.21 -0.94
N PRO A 46 31.58 7.31 -1.48
CA PRO A 46 31.10 8.41 -0.66
C PRO A 46 29.97 7.99 0.29
N ASP A 47 30.19 8.14 1.60
CA ASP A 47 29.21 7.97 2.66
C ASP A 47 28.52 9.29 3.08
N LEU A 48 28.91 10.39 2.42
CA LEU A 48 28.50 11.78 2.66
C LEU A 48 28.83 12.32 4.05
N GLU A 49 29.58 11.58 4.88
CA GLU A 49 30.11 12.12 6.12
C GLU A 49 31.14 13.22 5.81
N GLY A 50 31.13 14.32 6.57
CA GLY A 50 32.11 15.39 6.42
C GLY A 50 31.52 16.78 6.55
N LYS A 51 32.20 17.75 5.93
CA LYS A 51 31.84 19.16 6.01
C LYS A 51 30.68 19.47 5.08
N TRP A 52 29.59 19.92 5.68
CA TRP A 52 28.50 20.57 4.99
C TRP A 52 28.64 22.08 5.17
N TYR A 53 28.09 22.84 4.23
CA TYR A 53 27.99 24.28 4.29
C TYR A 53 26.54 24.68 4.07
N TRP A 54 26.14 25.81 4.63
CA TRP A 54 24.82 26.37 4.40
C TRP A 54 24.88 27.87 4.16
N ILE A 55 23.92 28.38 3.41
CA ILE A 55 23.72 29.82 3.21
C ILE A 55 22.24 30.15 3.12
N GLY A 56 21.84 31.19 3.84
CA GLY A 56 20.47 31.68 3.95
C GLY A 56 20.33 32.62 5.16
N PRO A 57 19.12 33.13 5.43
CA PRO A 57 17.93 32.97 4.61
C PRO A 57 17.97 33.87 3.38
N PHE A 58 17.60 33.33 2.22
CA PHE A 58 17.12 34.12 1.09
C PHE A 58 15.62 34.34 1.21
N ASP A 59 15.08 35.32 0.49
CA ASP A 59 13.66 35.67 0.55
C ASP A 59 12.80 34.62 -0.15
N ASN A 60 11.68 34.22 0.45
CA ASN A 60 10.66 33.37 -0.17
C ASN A 60 9.25 33.95 0.03
N THR A 61 9.14 35.27 0.22
CA THR A 61 7.86 35.94 0.43
C THR A 61 6.89 35.58 -0.70
N GLU A 62 5.66 35.21 -0.33
CA GLU A 62 4.62 34.76 -1.27
C GLU A 62 5.02 33.51 -2.09
N ASN A 63 5.91 32.66 -1.56
CA ASN A 63 6.46 31.47 -2.22
C ASN A 63 7.22 31.72 -3.54
N GLN A 64 7.63 32.96 -3.81
CA GLN A 64 8.30 33.31 -5.07
C GLN A 64 9.81 33.02 -5.06
N GLY A 65 10.40 32.89 -3.87
CA GLY A 65 11.84 32.69 -3.70
C GLY A 65 12.34 31.32 -4.14
N PHE A 66 11.50 30.29 -4.05
CA PHE A 66 11.90 28.94 -4.42
C PHE A 66 12.09 28.80 -5.94
N GLU A 67 11.28 29.48 -6.74
CA GLU A 67 11.48 29.57 -8.19
C GLU A 67 12.58 30.56 -8.58
N LYS A 68 12.83 31.57 -7.74
CA LYS A 68 13.88 32.56 -7.98
C LYS A 68 15.27 31.94 -7.91
N GLU A 69 16.04 32.14 -8.96
CA GLU A 69 17.44 31.76 -9.01
C GLU A 69 18.28 32.64 -8.08
N TYR A 70 18.89 32.04 -7.06
CA TYR A 70 19.83 32.72 -6.17
C TYR A 70 21.28 32.43 -6.54
N PRO A 71 22.26 33.28 -6.11
CA PRO A 71 23.66 33.12 -6.47
C PRO A 71 24.27 31.73 -6.27
N PRO A 72 23.93 30.96 -5.20
CA PRO A 72 24.41 29.59 -5.03
C PRO A 72 24.13 28.63 -6.19
N GLU A 73 23.13 28.90 -7.03
CA GLU A 73 22.81 28.08 -8.21
C GLU A 73 23.79 28.31 -9.37
N LYS A 74 24.53 29.43 -9.36
CA LYS A 74 25.51 29.81 -10.39
C LYS A 74 26.94 29.61 -9.94
N GLU A 75 27.23 29.88 -8.68
CA GLU A 75 28.57 29.84 -8.13
C GLU A 75 28.57 29.32 -6.69
N ILE A 76 29.61 28.58 -6.33
CA ILE A 76 29.89 28.20 -4.94
C ILE A 76 31.18 28.88 -4.51
N ASP A 77 31.06 30.13 -4.04
CA ASP A 77 32.15 30.85 -3.37
C ASP A 77 31.84 30.96 -1.87
N LEU A 78 32.53 30.15 -1.07
CA LEU A 78 32.35 30.04 0.37
C LEU A 78 32.80 31.29 1.16
N THR A 79 33.53 32.21 0.52
CA THR A 79 34.07 33.42 1.16
C THR A 79 33.28 34.69 0.80
N LYS A 80 32.47 34.60 -0.27
CA LYS A 80 31.69 35.72 -0.78
C LYS A 80 30.44 36.02 0.05
N LYS A 81 30.09 37.30 0.07
CA LYS A 81 28.89 37.84 0.72
C LYS A 81 27.81 38.11 -0.33
N TYR A 82 26.57 37.78 0.02
CA TYR A 82 25.39 37.88 -0.86
C TYR A 82 24.26 38.64 -0.16
N ALA A 83 23.34 39.21 -0.94
CA ALA A 83 22.10 39.74 -0.39
C ALA A 83 21.18 38.58 0.04
N GLY A 84 20.76 38.59 1.31
CA GLY A 84 19.78 37.67 1.87
C GLY A 84 18.44 38.37 2.16
N LYS A 85 17.51 37.65 2.79
CA LYS A 85 16.18 38.16 3.16
C LYS A 85 16.25 39.38 4.07
N LYS A 86 17.19 39.38 5.02
CA LYS A 86 17.43 40.49 5.96
C LYS A 86 18.92 40.80 5.99
N GLY A 87 19.38 41.66 5.08
CA GLY A 87 20.77 42.11 5.01
C GLY A 87 21.69 41.14 4.27
N THR A 88 22.97 41.10 4.65
CA THR A 88 24.00 40.36 3.93
C THR A 88 24.30 39.01 4.59
N ILE A 89 24.34 37.94 3.79
CA ILE A 89 24.61 36.57 4.22
C ILE A 89 25.87 36.02 3.54
N GLN A 90 26.47 34.99 4.12
CA GLN A 90 27.63 34.27 3.59
C GLN A 90 27.53 32.80 3.97
N TRP A 91 28.25 31.92 3.27
CA TRP A 91 28.31 30.51 3.61
C TRP A 91 28.88 30.30 5.01
N LYS A 92 28.29 29.36 5.74
CA LYS A 92 28.73 28.94 7.07
C LYS A 92 28.94 27.44 7.07
N GLU A 93 29.99 26.99 7.75
CA GLU A 93 30.23 25.56 7.96
C GLU A 93 29.15 24.98 8.90
N LEU A 94 28.62 23.82 8.52
CA LEU A 94 27.76 22.96 9.32
C LEU A 94 28.56 21.70 9.67
N SER A 95 29.33 21.77 10.76
CA SER A 95 30.37 20.79 11.08
C SER A 95 29.84 19.38 11.41
N LYS A 96 28.53 19.19 11.56
CA LYS A 96 27.87 17.88 11.75
C LYS A 96 26.43 17.88 11.19
N PHE A 97 26.29 17.54 9.91
CA PHE A 97 24.97 17.28 9.33
C PHE A 97 24.51 15.85 9.69
N PRO A 98 23.31 15.64 10.27
CA PRO A 98 22.89 14.31 10.73
C PRO A 98 22.25 13.50 9.59
N LEU A 99 23.09 12.81 8.83
CA LEU A 99 22.63 11.92 7.75
C LEU A 99 21.72 10.80 8.25
N GLY A 100 20.64 10.53 7.52
CA GLY A 100 19.64 9.54 7.91
C GLY A 100 18.78 9.97 9.10
N THR A 101 18.71 11.27 9.39
CA THR A 101 17.79 11.85 10.38
C THR A 101 17.25 13.18 9.84
N VAL A 102 16.00 13.51 10.19
CA VAL A 102 15.43 14.81 9.87
C VAL A 102 16.19 15.90 10.64
N TYR A 103 16.79 16.84 9.92
CA TYR A 103 17.50 17.98 10.48
C TYR A 103 16.60 19.21 10.48
N ASP A 104 16.30 19.68 11.69
CA ASP A 104 15.59 20.94 11.93
C ASP A 104 16.48 22.15 11.56
N LEU A 105 16.12 22.81 10.47
CA LEU A 105 16.78 23.99 9.91
C LEU A 105 16.46 25.27 10.71
N LYS A 106 15.43 25.27 11.57
CA LYS A 106 15.18 26.39 12.49
C LYS A 106 16.33 26.63 13.45
N LYS A 107 17.13 25.60 13.73
CA LYS A 107 18.38 25.70 14.50
C LYS A 107 19.41 26.62 13.85
N LEU A 108 19.34 26.76 12.52
CA LEU A 108 20.18 27.66 11.74
C LEU A 108 19.50 29.02 11.51
N ILE A 109 18.18 28.99 11.28
CA ILE A 109 17.36 30.15 10.93
C ILE A 109 16.06 30.13 11.79
N PRO A 110 16.08 30.67 13.02
CA PRO A 110 14.91 30.63 13.90
C PRO A 110 13.66 31.28 13.29
N ASP A 111 13.83 32.42 12.60
CA ASP A 111 12.79 33.12 11.85
C ASP A 111 12.80 32.66 10.39
N SER A 112 12.30 31.45 10.13
CA SER A 112 12.42 30.76 8.84
C SER A 112 11.17 30.81 7.96
N ASP A 113 10.08 31.44 8.37
CA ASP A 113 8.93 31.65 7.50
C ASP A 113 9.33 32.46 6.25
N ASP A 114 8.79 32.09 5.10
CA ASP A 114 9.10 32.66 3.80
C ASP A 114 10.62 32.75 3.56
N THR A 115 11.36 31.66 3.77
CA THR A 115 12.81 31.63 3.52
C THR A 115 13.24 30.52 2.57
N VAL A 116 14.35 30.77 1.85
CA VAL A 116 15.10 29.72 1.16
C VAL A 116 16.47 29.56 1.83
N VAL A 117 16.90 28.32 2.03
CA VAL A 117 18.26 27.97 2.45
C VAL A 117 18.90 27.03 1.43
N TYR A 118 20.21 27.19 1.22
CA TYR A 118 21.00 26.24 0.46
C TYR A 118 21.92 25.45 1.38
N LEU A 119 22.08 24.17 1.07
CA LEU A 119 23.04 23.26 1.69
C LEU A 119 24.01 22.76 0.63
N TYR A 120 25.30 22.73 0.94
CA TYR A 120 26.34 22.36 0.01
C TYR A 120 27.32 21.37 0.63
N GLN A 121 27.76 20.40 -0.18
CA GLN A 121 28.86 19.50 0.16
C GLN A 121 29.76 19.28 -1.08
N GLU A 122 31.07 19.30 -0.86
CA GLU A 122 32.04 18.76 -1.82
C GLU A 122 32.24 17.26 -1.54
N ILE A 123 32.05 16.42 -2.55
CA ILE A 123 32.14 14.97 -2.47
C ILE A 123 33.36 14.51 -3.27
N GLU A 124 34.26 13.76 -2.64
CA GLU A 124 35.43 13.16 -3.30
C GLU A 124 35.14 11.69 -3.66
N LEU A 125 35.10 11.35 -4.95
CA LEU A 125 35.07 9.97 -5.42
C LEU A 125 36.50 9.49 -5.71
N LYS A 126 37.03 8.60 -4.87
CA LYS A 126 38.43 8.12 -4.96
C LYS A 126 38.66 7.09 -6.07
N GLY A 127 37.60 6.50 -6.61
CA GLY A 127 37.66 5.52 -7.69
C GLY A 127 38.08 6.14 -9.03
N LYS A 128 38.53 5.29 -9.96
CA LYS A 128 38.89 5.71 -11.33
C LYS A 128 37.68 5.78 -12.27
N ASP A 129 36.59 5.14 -11.90
CA ASP A 129 35.36 5.05 -12.69
C ASP A 129 34.26 5.93 -12.06
N PRO A 130 33.37 6.51 -12.88
CA PRO A 130 32.20 7.23 -12.39
C PRO A 130 31.23 6.27 -11.67
N GLU A 131 30.52 6.79 -10.67
CA GLU A 131 29.56 6.02 -9.88
C GLU A 131 28.20 6.72 -9.80
N LEU A 132 27.14 5.92 -9.79
CA LEU A 132 25.77 6.38 -9.55
C LEU A 132 25.38 6.05 -8.12
N ILE A 133 25.44 7.04 -7.23
CA ILE A 133 25.07 6.87 -5.81
C ILE A 133 23.65 7.38 -5.61
N PRO A 134 22.67 6.52 -5.27
CA PRO A 134 21.33 7.00 -4.94
C PRO A 134 21.33 7.79 -3.63
N LEU A 135 20.53 8.85 -3.58
CA LEU A 135 20.40 9.75 -2.46
C LEU A 135 18.92 9.83 -2.08
N LYS A 136 18.61 9.42 -0.86
CA LYS A 136 17.29 9.57 -0.24
C LYS A 136 17.18 10.94 0.43
N LEU A 137 16.05 11.59 0.25
CA LEU A 137 15.86 13.00 0.54
C LEU A 137 14.51 13.26 1.21
N GLY A 138 14.40 14.40 1.87
CA GLY A 138 13.13 14.97 2.32
C GLY A 138 13.28 16.45 2.67
N SER A 139 12.18 17.18 2.64
CA SER A 139 12.14 18.62 2.91
C SER A 139 10.84 19.00 3.61
N ASP A 140 10.94 19.98 4.50
CA ASP A 140 9.80 20.79 4.88
C ASP A 140 9.64 21.85 3.79
N ASP A 141 8.48 21.78 3.17
CA ASP A 141 8.09 22.35 1.88
C ASP A 141 9.00 21.91 0.73
N SER A 142 9.68 22.84 0.08
CA SER A 142 10.18 22.68 -1.29
C SER A 142 11.63 22.20 -1.35
N LEU A 143 11.98 21.41 -2.37
CA LEU A 143 13.34 20.86 -2.53
C LEU A 143 13.82 20.89 -3.97
N SER A 144 15.02 21.42 -4.18
CA SER A 144 15.78 21.22 -5.41
C SER A 144 17.17 20.67 -5.11
N VAL A 145 17.69 19.83 -6.01
CA VAL A 145 18.98 19.17 -5.84
C VAL A 145 19.78 19.26 -7.13
N TRP A 146 21.07 19.59 -7.02
CA TRP A 146 22.01 19.61 -8.12
C TRP A 146 23.23 18.76 -7.80
N VAL A 147 23.77 18.10 -8.83
CA VAL A 147 25.11 17.53 -8.80
C VAL A 147 25.94 18.15 -9.93
N ASN A 148 27.11 18.70 -9.62
CA ASN A 148 28.01 19.33 -10.59
C ASN A 148 27.30 20.37 -11.50
N GLY A 149 26.41 21.18 -10.92
CA GLY A 149 25.61 22.19 -11.64
C GLY A 149 24.41 21.64 -12.43
N LYS A 150 24.25 20.32 -12.55
CA LYS A 150 23.08 19.71 -13.18
C LYS A 150 21.97 19.50 -12.14
N ARG A 151 20.80 20.12 -12.36
CA ARG A 151 19.61 19.93 -11.52
C ARG A 151 19.04 18.52 -11.74
N LEU A 152 18.92 17.76 -10.66
CA LEU A 152 18.37 16.40 -10.63
C LEU A 152 16.94 16.35 -10.13
N LEU A 153 16.60 17.25 -9.20
CA LEU A 153 15.27 17.38 -8.60
C LEU A 153 14.91 18.84 -8.46
N HIS A 154 13.63 19.14 -8.63
CA HIS A 154 13.03 20.43 -8.37
C HIS A 154 11.54 20.21 -8.13
N GLY A 155 11.10 20.40 -6.89
CA GLY A 155 9.71 20.28 -6.51
C GLY A 155 9.34 21.38 -5.52
N ASP A 156 8.41 22.22 -5.96
CA ASP A 156 7.75 23.23 -5.14
C ASP A 156 6.56 22.57 -4.43
N TYR A 157 6.68 22.37 -3.12
CA TYR A 157 5.74 21.63 -2.32
C TYR A 157 5.38 22.41 -1.06
N VAL A 158 4.21 22.11 -0.51
CA VAL A 158 3.85 22.46 0.87
C VAL A 158 3.63 21.17 1.64
N ARG A 159 4.62 20.74 2.42
CA ARG A 159 4.66 19.40 3.06
C ARG A 159 5.62 19.36 4.24
N PRO A 160 5.36 18.54 5.28
CA PRO A 160 6.35 18.32 6.33
C PRO A 160 7.53 17.47 5.84
N CYS A 161 8.73 17.70 6.37
CA CYS A 161 9.89 16.84 6.13
C CYS A 161 9.68 15.43 6.68
N GLN A 162 9.94 14.40 5.88
CA GLN A 162 9.98 13.00 6.29
C GLN A 162 11.20 12.28 5.69
N PRO A 163 11.71 11.22 6.33
CA PRO A 163 12.73 10.36 5.73
C PRO A 163 12.29 9.77 4.40
N ASP A 164 13.21 9.74 3.44
CA ASP A 164 13.08 9.01 2.16
C ASP A 164 11.87 9.44 1.28
N GLN A 165 11.41 10.70 1.39
CA GLN A 165 10.33 11.27 0.57
C GLN A 165 10.66 11.33 -0.93
N ASP A 166 11.89 11.73 -1.25
CA ASP A 166 12.37 11.81 -2.62
C ASP A 166 13.65 10.98 -2.80
N GLU A 167 13.98 10.70 -4.06
CA GLU A 167 15.20 10.00 -4.44
C GLU A 167 15.80 10.59 -5.71
N VAL A 168 17.13 10.76 -5.73
CA VAL A 168 17.90 11.11 -6.93
C VAL A 168 19.11 10.21 -7.07
N GLU A 169 19.59 9.99 -8.29
CA GLU A 169 20.88 9.32 -8.53
C GLU A 169 21.99 10.38 -8.73
N LEU A 170 22.94 10.43 -7.81
CA LEU A 170 24.12 11.29 -7.94
C LEU A 170 25.08 10.67 -8.95
N ALA A 171 25.17 11.28 -10.14
CA ALA A 171 26.18 10.93 -11.13
C ALA A 171 27.53 11.56 -10.77
N LEU A 172 28.33 10.82 -10.01
CA LEU A 172 29.63 11.27 -9.52
C LEU A 172 30.73 10.90 -10.52
N LYS A 173 31.58 11.87 -10.88
CA LYS A 173 32.80 11.65 -11.65
C LYS A 173 33.99 11.37 -10.72
N PRO A 174 35.05 10.70 -11.17
CA PRO A 174 36.29 10.58 -10.41
C PRO A 174 36.80 11.95 -9.91
N GLY A 175 37.24 12.00 -8.65
CA GLY A 175 37.67 13.22 -7.98
C GLY A 175 36.51 14.03 -7.38
N LYS A 176 36.64 15.36 -7.40
CA LYS A 176 35.72 16.29 -6.75
C LYS A 176 34.39 16.46 -7.48
N ASN A 177 33.31 16.42 -6.71
CA ASN A 177 31.94 16.63 -7.12
C ASN A 177 31.26 17.64 -6.19
N GLN A 178 30.29 18.37 -6.73
CA GLN A 178 29.52 19.37 -5.98
C GLN A 178 28.09 18.88 -5.79
N LEU A 179 27.62 18.77 -4.55
CA LEU A 179 26.23 18.52 -4.21
C LEU A 179 25.64 19.80 -3.61
N LEU A 180 24.56 20.30 -4.22
CA LEU A 180 23.83 21.49 -3.76
C LEU A 180 22.37 21.12 -3.56
N LEU A 181 21.79 21.52 -2.43
CA LEU A 181 20.37 21.42 -2.14
C LEU A 181 19.83 22.83 -1.91
N LYS A 182 18.61 23.10 -2.39
CA LYS A 182 17.81 24.30 -2.10
C LYS A 182 16.56 23.84 -1.38
N VAL A 183 16.33 24.35 -0.18
CA VAL A 183 15.13 24.07 0.61
C VAL A 183 14.36 25.38 0.79
N GLY A 184 13.12 25.43 0.33
CA GLY A 184 12.23 26.58 0.49
C GLY A 184 11.23 26.29 1.59
N ASN A 185 10.94 27.30 2.42
CA ASN A 185 9.94 27.26 3.48
C ASN A 185 8.87 28.32 3.22
N ALA A 186 7.60 27.94 3.29
CA ALA A 186 6.48 28.89 3.28
C ALA A 186 6.25 29.40 4.70
N ALA A 187 5.91 28.51 5.64
CA ALA A 187 5.69 28.87 7.05
C ALA A 187 5.69 27.64 7.95
N GLY A 188 5.95 27.84 9.24
CA GLY A 188 5.84 26.75 10.22
C GLY A 188 7.16 26.02 10.38
N ASP A 189 7.15 24.69 10.45
CA ASP A 189 8.37 23.89 10.63
C ASP A 189 9.32 24.03 9.43
N PHE A 190 10.62 23.80 9.66
CA PHE A 190 11.60 23.91 8.58
C PHE A 190 12.70 22.89 8.77
N ALA A 191 12.79 21.91 7.87
CA ALA A 191 13.66 20.76 8.03
C ALA A 191 14.09 20.13 6.71
N VAL A 192 15.14 19.31 6.76
CA VAL A 192 15.67 18.57 5.62
C VAL A 192 16.14 17.18 6.04
N TYR A 193 16.05 16.20 5.15
CA TYR A 193 16.57 14.86 5.35
C TYR A 193 17.48 14.49 4.16
N VAL A 194 18.63 13.89 4.45
CA VAL A 194 19.57 13.39 3.43
C VAL A 194 20.18 12.07 3.91
N ASN A 195 20.17 11.04 3.07
CA ASN A 195 20.87 9.80 3.34
C ASN A 195 21.29 9.09 2.03
N PRO A 196 22.56 8.68 1.85
CA PRO A 196 22.96 7.90 0.68
C PRO A 196 22.46 6.45 0.77
N GLU A 197 22.36 5.79 -0.38
CA GLU A 197 21.99 4.39 -0.52
C GLU A 197 23.12 3.58 -1.21
N LEU A 198 23.07 2.25 -1.10
CA LEU A 198 23.99 1.38 -1.86
C LEU A 198 23.78 1.55 -3.37
N PRO A 199 24.85 1.76 -4.17
CA PRO A 199 24.72 1.91 -5.60
C PRO A 199 24.32 0.62 -6.30
N LYS A 200 23.88 0.75 -7.56
CA LYS A 200 23.60 -0.41 -8.43
C LYS A 200 24.85 -1.29 -8.62
N SER A 201 26.05 -0.71 -8.62
CA SER A 201 27.34 -1.41 -8.68
C SER A 201 27.63 -2.28 -7.45
N ALA A 202 26.92 -2.10 -6.33
CA ALA A 202 27.11 -2.95 -5.15
C ALA A 202 26.74 -4.42 -5.45
N PRO A 203 27.60 -5.40 -5.11
CA PRO A 203 27.34 -6.82 -5.38
C PRO A 203 26.04 -7.32 -4.77
N GLY A 204 25.38 -8.26 -5.45
CA GLY A 204 24.12 -8.85 -4.99
C GLY A 204 24.20 -9.44 -3.58
N GLU A 205 25.33 -10.04 -3.20
CA GLU A 205 25.56 -10.55 -1.84
C GLU A 205 25.44 -9.44 -0.77
N ILE A 206 25.99 -8.26 -1.03
CA ILE A 206 25.94 -7.11 -0.10
C ILE A 206 24.49 -6.62 0.04
N LYS A 207 23.77 -6.47 -1.08
CA LYS A 207 22.36 -6.05 -1.10
C LYS A 207 21.46 -7.08 -0.40
N ASN A 208 21.69 -8.37 -0.63
CA ASN A 208 20.93 -9.45 0.01
C ASN A 208 21.18 -9.48 1.52
N ARG A 209 22.41 -9.25 1.98
CA ARG A 209 22.71 -9.16 3.41
C ARG A 209 22.05 -7.96 4.07
N LEU A 210 22.03 -6.81 3.40
CA LEU A 210 21.31 -5.63 3.87
C LEU A 210 19.79 -5.90 3.94
N ALA A 211 19.23 -6.53 2.90
CA ALA A 211 17.81 -6.87 2.83
C ALA A 211 17.40 -7.93 3.86
N ALA A 212 18.26 -8.91 4.15
CA ALA A 212 18.02 -9.90 5.19
C ALA A 212 18.04 -9.29 6.60
N ALA A 213 18.88 -8.28 6.83
CA ALA A 213 18.99 -7.63 8.13
C ALA A 213 17.87 -6.61 8.41
N PHE A 214 17.36 -5.92 7.37
CA PHE A 214 16.44 -4.78 7.54
C PHE A 214 15.20 -4.80 6.63
N GLY A 215 14.98 -5.86 5.85
CA GLY A 215 13.96 -5.94 4.80
C GLY A 215 14.44 -5.37 3.47
N ALA A 216 13.81 -5.78 2.36
CA ALA A 216 14.09 -5.22 1.03
C ALA A 216 13.79 -3.71 1.00
N SER A 217 14.64 -2.94 0.30
CA SER A 217 14.41 -1.52 0.04
C SER A 217 13.04 -1.29 -0.57
N SER A 218 12.29 -0.34 -0.02
CA SER A 218 11.01 0.19 -0.52
C SER A 218 11.14 0.93 -1.87
N SER A 219 12.31 0.92 -2.53
CA SER A 219 12.57 1.64 -3.79
C SER A 219 11.69 1.20 -4.96
N ALA A 220 11.09 0.01 -4.94
CA ALA A 220 10.08 -0.36 -5.93
C ALA A 220 8.77 0.43 -5.77
N ASN A 221 8.45 0.90 -4.55
CA ASN A 221 7.19 1.58 -4.26
C ASN A 221 7.24 3.11 -4.43
N PHE A 222 8.42 3.74 -4.44
CA PHE A 222 8.52 5.21 -4.49
C PHE A 222 8.53 5.81 -5.92
N SER A 223 8.99 5.08 -6.94
CA SER A 223 8.84 5.56 -8.33
C SER A 223 7.36 5.60 -8.76
N ALA A 224 6.60 4.57 -8.39
CA ALA A 224 5.16 4.47 -8.63
C ALA A 224 4.39 5.56 -7.87
N ALA A 225 4.70 5.83 -6.59
CA ALA A 225 4.01 6.89 -5.83
C ALA A 225 4.07 8.28 -6.49
N SER A 226 5.16 8.61 -7.20
CA SER A 226 5.28 9.87 -7.96
C SER A 226 4.42 9.90 -9.23
N ALA A 227 4.30 8.76 -9.93
CA ALA A 227 3.44 8.62 -11.10
C ALA A 227 1.95 8.55 -10.70
N GLU A 228 1.63 7.77 -9.68
CA GLU A 228 0.30 7.69 -9.05
C GLU A 228 -0.20 9.07 -8.61
N ALA A 229 0.66 9.89 -7.98
CA ALA A 229 0.30 11.20 -7.45
C ALA A 229 -0.14 12.21 -8.53
N GLN A 230 0.29 12.04 -9.78
CA GLN A 230 -0.16 12.88 -10.90
C GLN A 230 -1.66 12.69 -11.20
N HIS A 231 -2.17 11.49 -10.89
CA HIS A 231 -3.55 11.08 -11.15
C HIS A 231 -4.42 11.17 -9.89
N TYR A 232 -3.84 10.90 -8.73
CA TYR A 232 -4.53 10.93 -7.44
C TYR A 232 -3.69 11.60 -6.36
N ARG A 233 -4.05 12.84 -6.02
CA ARG A 233 -3.39 13.59 -4.94
C ARG A 233 -3.99 13.22 -3.58
N MET A 234 -3.18 13.31 -2.53
CA MET A 234 -3.61 13.07 -1.16
C MET A 234 -3.61 14.36 -0.35
N VAL A 235 -4.69 14.60 0.40
CA VAL A 235 -4.78 15.66 1.39
C VAL A 235 -4.85 15.04 2.77
N THR A 236 -3.97 15.46 3.68
CA THR A 236 -4.00 15.02 5.07
C THR A 236 -5.01 15.84 5.85
N ILE A 237 -5.95 15.15 6.50
CA ILE A 237 -6.92 15.78 7.39
C ILE A 237 -6.26 16.05 8.74
N GLN A 238 -6.10 17.34 9.06
CA GLN A 238 -5.53 17.75 10.33
C GLN A 238 -6.47 17.40 11.49
N GLN A 239 -5.90 16.86 12.56
CA GLN A 239 -6.63 16.41 13.74
C GLN A 239 -6.30 17.35 14.92
N PRO A 240 -7.26 17.60 15.84
CA PRO A 240 -6.96 18.24 17.12
C PRO A 240 -5.84 17.50 17.87
N ALA A 241 -5.04 18.21 18.65
CA ALA A 241 -3.87 17.62 19.34
C ALA A 241 -4.24 16.50 20.33
N ASP A 242 -5.45 16.51 20.87
CA ASP A 242 -5.99 15.50 21.78
C ASP A 242 -6.75 14.36 21.06
N CYS A 243 -6.88 14.44 19.73
CA CYS A 243 -7.56 13.44 18.92
C CYS A 243 -6.59 12.33 18.47
N VAL A 244 -6.72 11.15 19.07
CA VAL A 244 -6.04 9.93 18.62
C VAL A 244 -7.01 9.11 17.80
N LEU A 245 -7.04 9.36 16.49
CA LEU A 245 -8.18 8.92 15.68
C LEU A 245 -8.24 7.41 15.44
N GLU A 246 -7.09 6.72 15.26
CA GLU A 246 -6.96 5.26 15.08
C GLU A 246 -8.20 4.63 14.39
N VAL A 247 -8.47 5.05 13.16
CA VAL A 247 -9.82 4.91 12.57
C VAL A 247 -10.24 3.44 12.49
N GLY A 248 -11.39 3.14 13.09
CA GLY A 248 -12.06 1.84 13.03
C GLY A 248 -13.27 1.80 12.10
N GLY A 249 -13.85 2.95 11.77
CA GLY A 249 -15.04 3.09 10.92
C GLY A 249 -15.16 4.49 10.34
N LEU A 250 -15.67 4.61 9.12
CA LEU A 250 -15.96 5.89 8.45
C LEU A 250 -17.37 5.86 7.86
N GLY A 251 -18.05 7.00 7.86
CA GLY A 251 -19.34 7.13 7.17
C GLY A 251 -19.80 8.58 7.07
N PHE A 252 -20.31 8.96 5.89
CA PHE A 252 -20.85 10.28 5.66
C PHE A 252 -22.31 10.36 6.14
N ARG A 253 -22.63 11.46 6.82
CA ARG A 253 -24.00 11.88 7.08
C ARG A 253 -24.64 12.46 5.81
N PRO A 254 -25.98 12.42 5.69
CA PRO A 254 -26.70 13.10 4.62
C PRO A 254 -26.38 14.59 4.47
N ASP A 255 -26.02 15.28 5.57
CA ASP A 255 -25.60 16.70 5.54
C ASP A 255 -24.14 16.93 5.09
N GLY A 256 -23.42 15.89 4.66
CA GLY A 256 -22.06 15.97 4.15
C GLY A 256 -20.96 15.95 5.20
N LYS A 257 -21.31 15.86 6.49
CA LYS A 257 -20.33 15.69 7.57
C LYS A 257 -19.82 14.25 7.62
N LEU A 258 -18.55 14.06 7.96
CA LEU A 258 -17.95 12.73 8.08
C LEU A 258 -17.89 12.30 9.55
N LEU A 259 -18.33 11.08 9.84
CA LEU A 259 -18.12 10.43 11.12
C LEU A 259 -16.95 9.44 11.04
N ALA A 260 -16.12 9.43 12.07
CA ALA A 260 -15.03 8.49 12.25
C ALA A 260 -15.07 7.87 13.64
N CYS A 261 -15.31 6.56 13.75
CA CYS A 261 -15.17 5.85 15.03
C CYS A 261 -13.72 5.40 15.23
N THR A 262 -13.29 5.38 16.48
CA THR A 262 -11.90 5.13 16.86
C THR A 262 -11.79 3.82 17.64
N ARG A 263 -10.64 3.16 17.53
CA ARG A 263 -10.32 2.02 18.40
C ARG A 263 -10.21 2.38 19.88
N ARG A 264 -10.15 3.68 20.22
CA ARG A 264 -10.14 4.18 21.60
C ARG A 264 -11.54 4.42 22.17
N GLY A 265 -12.59 4.09 21.42
CA GLY A 265 -13.96 4.15 21.94
C GLY A 265 -14.65 5.49 21.76
N GLU A 266 -14.21 6.28 20.78
CA GLU A 266 -14.78 7.58 20.45
C GLU A 266 -15.41 7.56 19.06
N VAL A 267 -16.32 8.49 18.81
CA VAL A 267 -16.80 8.84 17.48
C VAL A 267 -16.59 10.34 17.29
N TRP A 268 -15.88 10.71 16.24
CA TRP A 268 -15.59 12.10 15.87
C TRP A 268 -16.44 12.53 14.68
N LEU A 269 -16.98 13.74 14.76
CA LEU A 269 -17.73 14.42 13.70
C LEU A 269 -16.84 15.49 13.06
N ILE A 270 -16.54 15.32 11.78
CA ILE A 270 -15.78 16.25 10.96
C ILE A 270 -16.78 17.08 10.16
N HIS A 271 -16.84 18.39 10.43
CA HIS A 271 -17.94 19.25 9.97
C HIS A 271 -17.82 19.66 8.50
N ASN A 272 -16.59 19.86 8.02
CA ASN A 272 -16.27 20.32 6.67
C ASN A 272 -15.15 19.46 6.07
N PRO A 273 -15.41 18.14 5.87
CA PRO A 273 -14.36 17.20 5.47
C PRO A 273 -13.77 17.51 4.09
N LEU A 274 -14.52 18.20 3.22
CA LEU A 274 -14.09 18.54 1.86
C LEU A 274 -13.30 19.85 1.74
N GLU A 275 -13.10 20.56 2.85
CA GLU A 275 -12.33 21.80 2.88
C GLU A 275 -10.86 21.55 2.51
N GLU A 276 -10.33 22.35 1.59
CA GLU A 276 -8.93 22.25 1.15
C GLU A 276 -8.01 22.92 2.18
N ASP A 277 -8.43 24.08 2.69
CA ASP A 277 -7.73 24.82 3.73
C ASP A 277 -7.91 24.15 5.09
N GLN A 278 -6.93 23.33 5.48
CA GLN A 278 -6.99 22.54 6.72
C GLN A 278 -7.15 23.39 7.98
N SER A 279 -6.79 24.68 7.96
CA SER A 279 -6.97 25.57 9.11
C SER A 279 -8.44 25.86 9.44
N LYS A 280 -9.34 25.67 8.46
CA LYS A 280 -10.78 25.84 8.62
C LYS A 280 -11.48 24.57 9.05
N LEU A 281 -10.78 23.43 9.06
CA LEU A 281 -11.40 22.14 9.36
C LEU A 281 -11.79 22.08 10.84
N LYS A 282 -13.05 21.70 11.11
CA LYS A 282 -13.58 21.57 12.46
C LYS A 282 -13.92 20.12 12.76
N MET A 283 -13.39 19.60 13.87
CA MET A 283 -13.72 18.30 14.43
C MET A 283 -14.30 18.46 15.84
N THR A 284 -15.39 17.75 16.12
CA THR A 284 -15.96 17.65 17.47
C THR A 284 -16.25 16.20 17.81
N ARG A 285 -16.32 15.88 19.10
CA ARG A 285 -16.67 14.52 19.53
C ARG A 285 -18.18 14.34 19.44
N PHE A 286 -18.62 13.31 18.70
CA PHE A 286 -20.02 12.88 18.59
C PHE A 286 -20.38 11.93 19.73
N ALA A 287 -19.50 10.99 20.07
CA ALA A 287 -19.72 10.02 21.14
C ALA A 287 -18.40 9.57 21.79
N THR A 288 -18.48 9.04 23.01
CA THR A 288 -17.35 8.47 23.75
C THR A 288 -17.82 7.34 24.66
N GLY A 289 -16.91 6.50 25.14
CA GLY A 289 -17.22 5.41 26.08
C GLY A 289 -17.52 4.06 25.42
N LEU A 290 -17.22 3.92 24.13
CA LEU A 290 -17.32 2.66 23.40
C LEU A 290 -16.07 1.79 23.63
N HIS A 291 -16.15 0.50 23.29
CA HIS A 291 -15.08 -0.48 23.47
C HIS A 291 -14.56 -0.98 22.12
N GLU A 292 -13.49 -0.34 21.64
CA GLU A 292 -12.80 -0.68 20.39
C GLU A 292 -13.76 -0.80 19.20
N SER A 293 -14.26 0.36 18.75
CA SER A 293 -15.18 0.43 17.61
C SER A 293 -14.43 0.16 16.30
N LEU A 294 -14.90 -0.81 15.53
CA LEU A 294 -14.28 -1.28 14.28
C LEU A 294 -15.27 -1.32 13.09
N GLY A 295 -16.17 -0.34 13.10
CA GLY A 295 -16.94 0.11 11.96
C GLY A 295 -18.26 0.75 12.41
N LEU A 296 -18.88 1.47 11.49
CA LEU A 296 -20.10 2.22 11.75
C LEU A 296 -20.99 2.27 10.51
N HIS A 297 -22.29 2.48 10.73
CA HIS A 297 -23.26 2.73 9.70
C HIS A 297 -24.07 3.98 10.06
N VAL A 298 -24.11 4.95 9.16
CA VAL A 298 -24.86 6.19 9.35
C VAL A 298 -26.26 6.01 8.77
N GLU A 299 -27.28 6.00 9.63
CA GLU A 299 -28.69 5.92 9.22
C GLU A 299 -29.22 7.30 8.82
N SER A 300 -28.89 8.31 9.62
CA SER A 300 -29.36 9.68 9.42
C SER A 300 -28.40 10.67 10.06
N ASN A 301 -28.73 11.95 9.98
CA ASN A 301 -28.03 13.01 10.69
C ASN A 301 -28.02 12.81 12.22
N SER A 302 -28.98 12.08 12.78
CA SER A 302 -29.11 11.90 14.24
C SER A 302 -28.95 10.47 14.72
N VAL A 303 -28.80 9.50 13.82
CA VAL A 303 -28.73 8.07 14.18
C VAL A 303 -27.55 7.40 13.50
N VAL A 304 -26.71 6.77 14.32
CA VAL A 304 -25.51 6.05 13.88
C VAL A 304 -25.45 4.72 14.60
N TYR A 305 -25.17 3.64 13.87
CA TYR A 305 -24.91 2.33 14.44
C TYR A 305 -23.41 2.09 14.47
N VAL A 306 -22.87 1.54 15.56
CA VAL A 306 -21.44 1.28 15.73
C VAL A 306 -21.25 -0.15 16.20
N CYS A 307 -20.40 -0.91 15.49
CA CYS A 307 -19.91 -2.18 16.00
C CYS A 307 -18.75 -1.93 16.95
N GLN A 308 -18.93 -2.36 18.19
CA GLN A 308 -17.88 -2.42 19.19
C GLN A 308 -17.72 -3.87 19.66
N ARG A 309 -16.62 -4.15 20.36
CA ARG A 309 -16.25 -5.52 20.73
C ARG A 309 -17.38 -6.32 21.41
N PRO A 310 -18.13 -5.78 22.40
CA PRO A 310 -19.19 -6.55 23.05
C PRO A 310 -20.55 -6.51 22.32
N GLU A 311 -20.82 -5.52 21.47
CA GLU A 311 -22.17 -5.27 20.97
C GLU A 311 -22.25 -4.41 19.69
N LEU A 312 -23.41 -4.46 19.03
CA LEU A 312 -23.88 -3.45 18.09
C LEU A 312 -24.67 -2.40 18.88
N THR A 313 -24.22 -1.15 18.82
CA THR A 313 -24.83 -0.03 19.56
C THR A 313 -25.43 0.98 18.59
N LYS A 314 -26.65 1.43 18.87
CA LYS A 314 -27.27 2.57 18.22
C LYS A 314 -27.02 3.83 19.05
N LEU A 315 -26.40 4.83 18.43
CA LEU A 315 -26.16 6.15 18.98
C LEU A 315 -27.20 7.11 18.43
N ILE A 316 -27.83 7.90 19.30
CA ILE A 316 -28.88 8.84 18.93
C ILE A 316 -28.52 10.23 19.47
N ASP A 317 -28.64 11.25 18.62
CA ASP A 317 -28.57 12.68 18.97
C ASP A 317 -29.98 13.26 18.86
N HIS A 318 -30.75 13.21 19.96
CA HIS A 318 -32.10 13.79 20.02
C HIS A 318 -32.06 15.31 19.92
N SER A 319 -31.02 15.92 20.47
CA SER A 319 -30.86 17.38 20.54
C SER A 319 -30.52 18.04 19.20
N GLY A 320 -29.99 17.28 18.23
CA GLY A 320 -29.46 17.79 16.96
C GLY A 320 -28.16 18.60 17.12
N THR A 321 -27.48 18.50 18.26
CA THR A 321 -26.27 19.30 18.56
C THR A 321 -25.00 18.71 17.95
N GLY A 322 -25.08 17.53 17.33
CA GLY A 322 -23.94 16.77 16.84
C GLY A 322 -23.23 15.98 17.94
N VAL A 323 -23.95 15.64 19.02
CA VAL A 323 -23.48 14.80 20.13
C VAL A 323 -24.56 13.78 20.45
N ALA A 324 -24.20 12.50 20.50
CA ALA A 324 -25.12 11.44 20.90
C ALA A 324 -25.44 11.57 22.40
N ASP A 325 -26.73 11.65 22.72
CA ASP A 325 -27.27 11.75 24.08
C ASP A 325 -27.97 10.45 24.53
N GLU A 326 -28.15 9.47 23.64
CA GLU A 326 -28.64 8.13 23.96
C GLU A 326 -27.83 7.02 23.26
N PHE A 327 -27.58 5.94 24.00
CA PHE A 327 -26.85 4.75 23.57
C PHE A 327 -27.74 3.52 23.81
N VAL A 328 -28.12 2.82 22.75
CA VAL A 328 -29.01 1.65 22.82
C VAL A 328 -28.28 0.43 22.30
N THR A 329 -28.09 -0.58 23.15
CA THR A 329 -27.62 -1.90 22.74
C THR A 329 -28.67 -2.55 21.84
N ILE A 330 -28.32 -2.79 20.59
CA ILE A 330 -29.17 -3.50 19.63
C ILE A 330 -28.93 -5.01 19.72
N CYS A 331 -27.68 -5.43 19.88
CA CYS A 331 -27.35 -6.85 20.00
C CYS A 331 -25.99 -7.05 20.68
N ASP A 332 -25.90 -7.97 21.64
CA ASP A 332 -24.71 -8.33 22.42
C ASP A 332 -24.49 -9.86 22.49
N LYS A 333 -25.18 -10.62 21.63
CA LYS A 333 -25.34 -12.09 21.73
C LYS A 333 -24.09 -12.91 21.37
N TRP A 334 -22.94 -12.28 21.09
CA TRP A 334 -21.68 -12.97 20.76
C TRP A 334 -20.64 -12.98 21.87
N GLY A 335 -20.90 -12.32 23.00
CA GLY A 335 -20.00 -12.32 24.16
C GLY A 335 -18.64 -11.66 23.88
N CYS A 336 -17.79 -11.59 24.92
CA CYS A 336 -16.44 -11.03 24.85
C CYS A 336 -15.56 -11.68 25.93
N SER A 337 -14.52 -12.40 25.54
CA SER A 337 -13.66 -13.15 26.47
C SER A 337 -12.53 -12.29 27.07
N GLY A 338 -12.32 -11.08 26.54
CA GLY A 338 -11.18 -10.24 26.86
C GLY A 338 -9.93 -10.55 26.03
N ASP A 339 -9.97 -11.57 25.17
CA ASP A 339 -8.91 -11.84 24.20
C ASP A 339 -8.74 -10.64 23.26
N TYR A 340 -7.49 -10.17 23.13
CA TYR A 340 -7.19 -8.94 22.42
C TYR A 340 -7.58 -8.99 20.94
N HIS A 341 -7.57 -10.17 20.33
CA HIS A 341 -7.76 -10.37 18.91
C HIS A 341 -9.23 -10.67 18.55
N GLU A 342 -10.15 -10.72 19.51
CA GLU A 342 -11.59 -10.90 19.25
C GLU A 342 -12.25 -9.60 18.72
N PHE A 343 -11.77 -9.09 17.59
CA PHE A 343 -12.35 -7.94 16.90
C PHE A 343 -13.76 -8.24 16.36
N VAL A 344 -14.56 -7.19 16.25
CA VAL A 344 -15.92 -7.20 15.69
C VAL A 344 -15.97 -6.18 14.56
N PHE A 345 -16.12 -6.63 13.33
CA PHE A 345 -16.08 -5.76 12.14
C PHE A 345 -17.47 -5.60 11.50
N GLY A 346 -17.65 -4.50 10.78
CA GLY A 346 -18.93 -4.05 10.23
C GLY A 346 -19.49 -2.86 11.04
N PRO A 347 -20.79 -2.56 10.99
CA PRO A 347 -21.83 -3.38 10.39
C PRO A 347 -22.06 -3.03 8.91
N ALA A 348 -22.21 -4.04 8.07
CA ALA A 348 -22.81 -3.88 6.75
C ALA A 348 -24.35 -3.90 6.87
N ARG A 349 -25.06 -3.14 6.04
CA ARG A 349 -26.53 -2.99 6.11
C ARG A 349 -27.18 -3.46 4.81
N ASP A 350 -28.13 -4.39 4.89
CA ASP A 350 -28.94 -4.77 3.74
C ASP A 350 -30.13 -3.82 3.51
N LYS A 351 -30.80 -3.96 2.36
CA LYS A 351 -31.99 -3.17 1.99
C LYS A 351 -33.20 -3.40 2.90
N ASP A 352 -33.23 -4.51 3.63
CA ASP A 352 -34.30 -4.87 4.56
C ASP A 352 -33.99 -4.36 5.99
N GLY A 353 -32.89 -3.61 6.14
CA GLY A 353 -32.46 -2.97 7.39
C GLY A 353 -31.65 -3.86 8.32
N ASN A 354 -31.35 -5.12 7.94
CA ASN A 354 -30.56 -6.02 8.75
C ASN A 354 -29.08 -5.65 8.70
N PHE A 355 -28.39 -5.90 9.82
CA PHE A 355 -26.96 -5.71 9.96
C PHE A 355 -26.21 -7.03 9.80
N PHE A 356 -25.05 -6.99 9.17
CA PHE A 356 -24.14 -8.11 9.02
C PHE A 356 -22.81 -7.75 9.65
N ILE A 357 -22.35 -8.63 10.53
CA ILE A 357 -21.20 -8.42 11.40
C ILE A 357 -20.30 -9.64 11.28
N THR A 358 -18.99 -9.43 11.15
CA THR A 358 -18.01 -10.51 11.11
C THR A 358 -17.20 -10.53 12.40
N LEU A 359 -17.09 -11.71 12.99
CA LEU A 359 -16.52 -11.93 14.32
C LEU A 359 -15.16 -12.63 14.18
N ASN A 360 -14.08 -11.92 14.51
CA ASN A 360 -12.73 -12.44 14.41
C ASN A 360 -12.49 -13.62 15.36
N VAL A 361 -11.52 -14.48 15.08
CA VAL A 361 -11.04 -15.50 16.02
C VAL A 361 -10.04 -14.90 17.03
N GLY A 362 -9.97 -15.45 18.25
CA GLY A 362 -9.02 -15.03 19.29
C GLY A 362 -7.58 -15.56 19.10
N PHE A 363 -6.62 -15.05 19.87
CA PHE A 363 -5.17 -15.33 19.73
C PHE A 363 -4.63 -16.27 20.84
N GLY A 364 -3.58 -17.05 20.54
CA GLY A 364 -2.80 -17.79 21.56
C GLY A 364 -2.74 -19.32 21.39
N GLY A 365 -1.79 -19.81 20.57
CA GLY A 365 -1.51 -21.24 20.39
C GLY A 365 -2.62 -21.95 19.61
N GLY A 366 -2.69 -21.66 18.30
CA GLY A 366 -3.88 -21.91 17.48
C GLY A 366 -4.97 -20.89 17.80
N HIS A 367 -5.55 -20.24 16.79
CA HIS A 367 -6.61 -19.26 17.02
C HIS A 367 -7.87 -19.94 17.59
N GLN A 368 -8.45 -19.35 18.64
CA GLN A 368 -9.50 -19.97 19.45
C GLN A 368 -10.80 -19.19 19.36
N ALA A 369 -11.92 -19.91 19.30
CA ALA A 369 -13.24 -19.32 19.35
C ALA A 369 -13.80 -19.39 20.79
N LYS A 370 -13.17 -18.64 21.72
CA LYS A 370 -13.47 -18.70 23.17
C LYS A 370 -14.86 -18.14 23.49
N SER A 371 -15.25 -17.05 22.85
CA SER A 371 -16.60 -16.49 22.92
C SER A 371 -17.50 -17.08 21.84
N PRO A 372 -18.84 -17.07 22.04
CA PRO A 372 -19.80 -17.48 21.02
C PRO A 372 -19.52 -16.85 19.65
N TRP A 373 -19.70 -17.65 18.60
CA TRP A 373 -19.70 -17.19 17.20
C TRP A 373 -18.38 -16.59 16.68
N ARG A 374 -17.26 -16.73 17.38
CA ARG A 374 -15.95 -16.32 16.84
C ARG A 374 -15.59 -17.16 15.60
N GLY A 375 -15.15 -16.49 14.54
CA GLY A 375 -14.97 -17.07 13.21
C GLY A 375 -16.29 -17.22 12.42
N TRP A 376 -17.35 -16.53 12.82
CA TRP A 376 -18.63 -16.47 12.11
C TRP A 376 -18.94 -15.06 11.59
N ALA A 377 -19.76 -15.02 10.55
CA ALA A 377 -20.61 -13.88 10.26
C ALA A 377 -21.99 -14.09 10.90
N VAL A 378 -22.55 -13.04 11.47
CA VAL A 378 -23.90 -13.03 12.06
C VAL A 378 -24.75 -11.98 11.37
N LYS A 379 -26.05 -12.25 11.25
CA LYS A 379 -27.07 -11.31 10.81
C LYS A 379 -27.87 -10.86 12.02
N VAL A 380 -28.05 -9.55 12.18
CA VAL A 380 -28.84 -8.94 13.24
C VAL A 380 -29.98 -8.15 12.61
N SER A 381 -31.22 -8.49 12.95
CA SER A 381 -32.39 -7.75 12.48
C SER A 381 -32.49 -6.35 13.11
N PRO A 382 -33.30 -5.43 12.56
CA PRO A 382 -33.56 -4.13 13.18
C PRO A 382 -34.07 -4.19 14.63
N SER A 383 -34.74 -5.29 15.01
CA SER A 383 -35.23 -5.52 16.39
C SER A 383 -34.16 -6.07 17.34
N GLY A 384 -32.97 -6.41 16.85
CA GLY A 384 -31.87 -6.96 17.67
C GLY A 384 -31.80 -8.49 17.70
N ASP A 385 -32.67 -9.19 16.96
CA ASP A 385 -32.59 -10.65 16.85
C ASP A 385 -31.39 -11.04 15.97
N MET A 386 -30.53 -11.90 16.52
CA MET A 386 -29.33 -12.40 15.86
C MET A 386 -29.54 -13.81 15.35
N GLU A 387 -29.16 -14.06 14.10
CA GLU A 387 -28.98 -15.39 13.54
C GLU A 387 -27.52 -15.60 13.08
N PRO A 388 -26.93 -16.79 13.31
CA PRO A 388 -25.67 -17.14 12.66
C PRO A 388 -25.87 -17.23 11.14
N TYR A 389 -24.97 -16.64 10.36
CA TYR A 389 -25.14 -16.51 8.92
C TYR A 389 -24.18 -17.41 8.14
N ALA A 390 -22.88 -17.32 8.40
CA ALA A 390 -21.83 -18.09 7.73
C ALA A 390 -20.64 -18.31 8.67
N TYR A 391 -19.77 -19.28 8.38
CA TYR A 391 -18.70 -19.70 9.30
C TYR A 391 -17.41 -20.05 8.57
N GLY A 392 -16.32 -20.18 9.32
CA GLY A 392 -14.99 -20.43 8.76
C GLY A 392 -14.20 -19.18 8.43
N LEU A 393 -14.54 -18.05 9.04
CA LEU A 393 -13.80 -16.80 8.91
C LEU A 393 -12.61 -16.81 9.88
N ARG A 394 -11.50 -16.19 9.50
CA ARG A 394 -10.34 -15.99 10.40
C ARG A 394 -10.35 -14.58 10.96
N SER A 395 -9.74 -13.65 10.23
CA SER A 395 -9.58 -12.22 10.53
C SER A 395 -10.28 -11.36 9.48
N PRO A 396 -11.62 -11.35 9.50
CA PRO A 396 -12.43 -10.78 8.44
C PRO A 396 -12.57 -9.25 8.55
N ASN A 397 -11.47 -8.51 8.42
CA ASN A 397 -11.38 -7.05 8.61
C ASN A 397 -12.07 -6.22 7.50
N GLY A 398 -13.30 -6.57 7.16
CA GLY A 398 -14.05 -5.92 6.10
C GLY A 398 -15.27 -6.73 5.69
N VAL A 399 -16.45 -6.13 5.75
CA VAL A 399 -17.70 -6.73 5.30
C VAL A 399 -18.59 -5.64 4.73
N ASN A 400 -19.09 -5.80 3.50
CA ASN A 400 -19.91 -4.79 2.88
C ASN A 400 -20.76 -5.36 1.72
N PHE A 401 -21.83 -4.66 1.37
CA PHE A 401 -22.69 -5.03 0.25
C PHE A 401 -22.21 -4.38 -1.05
N SER A 402 -22.26 -5.15 -2.14
CA SER A 402 -22.15 -4.58 -3.48
C SER A 402 -23.39 -3.73 -3.80
N PRO A 403 -23.32 -2.85 -4.82
CA PRO A 403 -24.48 -2.09 -5.29
C PRO A 403 -25.68 -2.97 -5.68
N GLU A 404 -25.43 -4.22 -6.07
CA GLU A 404 -26.44 -5.22 -6.43
C GLU A 404 -27.04 -5.94 -5.21
N GLY A 405 -26.57 -5.65 -4.00
CA GLY A 405 -27.05 -6.26 -2.76
C GLY A 405 -26.45 -7.64 -2.45
N GLU A 406 -25.32 -7.99 -3.04
CA GLU A 406 -24.57 -9.20 -2.70
C GLU A 406 -23.52 -8.89 -1.62
N LEU A 407 -23.42 -9.74 -0.59
CA LEU A 407 -22.56 -9.49 0.58
C LEU A 407 -21.15 -10.01 0.33
N PHE A 408 -20.13 -9.20 0.56
CA PHE A 408 -18.74 -9.62 0.45
C PHE A 408 -17.97 -9.34 1.74
N TYR A 409 -16.89 -10.08 1.92
CA TYR A 409 -15.96 -9.84 3.02
C TYR A 409 -14.52 -10.12 2.59
N THR A 410 -13.58 -9.43 3.23
CA THR A 410 -12.15 -9.68 3.09
C THR A 410 -11.59 -10.38 4.32
N ASP A 411 -10.68 -11.32 4.15
CA ASP A 411 -10.01 -12.07 5.22
C ASP A 411 -8.49 -11.91 5.14
N ASN A 412 -7.82 -11.92 6.29
CA ASN A 412 -6.37 -11.75 6.35
C ASN A 412 -5.64 -13.09 6.47
N GLN A 413 -4.46 -13.14 5.86
CA GLN A 413 -3.55 -14.29 5.87
C GLN A 413 -3.23 -14.79 7.29
N GLY A 414 -3.18 -16.12 7.44
CA GLY A 414 -2.76 -16.83 8.65
C GLY A 414 -3.12 -18.31 8.58
N GLU A 415 -3.42 -18.96 9.70
CA GLU A 415 -3.81 -20.38 9.73
C GLU A 415 -5.06 -20.61 8.89
N TRP A 416 -5.08 -21.69 8.09
CA TRP A 416 -6.18 -22.03 7.18
C TRP A 416 -6.51 -20.99 6.10
N VAL A 417 -5.88 -19.82 6.13
CA VAL A 417 -6.04 -18.71 5.19
C VAL A 417 -4.67 -18.41 4.57
N ALA A 418 -4.38 -19.11 3.47
CA ALA A 418 -3.06 -19.12 2.82
C ALA A 418 -2.49 -17.72 2.54
N THR A 419 -3.32 -16.86 1.96
CA THR A 419 -3.07 -15.43 1.77
C THR A 419 -4.37 -14.64 1.97
N ASN A 420 -4.28 -13.32 1.92
CA ASN A 420 -5.40 -12.40 1.92
C ASN A 420 -6.41 -12.74 0.82
N LYS A 421 -7.70 -12.56 1.10
CA LYS A 421 -8.75 -12.98 0.16
C LYS A 421 -10.01 -12.14 0.25
N LEU A 422 -10.74 -12.05 -0.87
CA LEU A 422 -12.10 -11.52 -0.98
C LEU A 422 -13.06 -12.67 -1.30
N HIS A 423 -14.19 -12.73 -0.61
CA HIS A 423 -15.23 -13.75 -0.82
C HIS A 423 -16.62 -13.14 -0.95
N HIS A 424 -17.46 -13.76 -1.78
CA HIS A 424 -18.90 -13.63 -1.72
C HIS A 424 -19.41 -14.43 -0.50
N LEU A 425 -19.99 -13.73 0.47
CA LEU A 425 -20.49 -14.28 1.73
C LEU A 425 -21.95 -14.75 1.60
N LYS A 426 -22.16 -16.05 1.64
CA LYS A 426 -23.48 -16.69 1.48
C LYS A 426 -23.89 -17.42 2.75
N LYS A 427 -25.20 -17.45 3.01
CA LYS A 427 -25.78 -18.11 4.18
C LYS A 427 -25.44 -19.60 4.18
N GLY A 428 -24.91 -20.10 5.28
CA GLY A 428 -24.62 -21.52 5.51
C GLY A 428 -23.33 -22.05 4.89
N GLU A 429 -22.56 -21.20 4.19
CA GLU A 429 -21.30 -21.61 3.57
C GLU A 429 -20.13 -21.59 4.56
N PHE A 430 -19.15 -22.46 4.30
CA PHE A 430 -17.91 -22.58 5.07
C PHE A 430 -16.72 -21.97 4.32
N TYR A 431 -15.95 -21.12 4.99
CA TYR A 431 -14.86 -20.32 4.41
C TYR A 431 -13.44 -20.75 4.82
N GLY A 432 -13.32 -21.90 5.49
CA GLY A 432 -12.06 -22.62 5.66
C GLY A 432 -11.46 -22.62 7.06
N HIS A 433 -11.76 -21.66 7.95
CA HIS A 433 -11.12 -21.64 9.27
C HIS A 433 -11.83 -22.54 10.30
N GLN A 434 -11.12 -23.56 10.81
CA GLN A 434 -11.72 -24.58 11.68
C GLN A 434 -12.23 -24.06 13.04
N ALA A 435 -11.69 -22.96 13.58
CA ALA A 435 -12.02 -22.52 14.95
C ALA A 435 -13.52 -22.25 15.14
N SER A 436 -14.20 -21.80 14.08
CA SER A 436 -15.64 -21.55 14.07
C SER A 436 -16.48 -22.80 14.34
N LEU A 437 -15.97 -24.00 14.05
CA LEU A 437 -16.72 -25.26 14.13
C LEU A 437 -17.14 -25.63 15.55
N VAL A 438 -16.48 -25.09 16.58
CA VAL A 438 -16.88 -25.32 17.98
C VAL A 438 -18.31 -24.83 18.28
N TRP A 439 -18.77 -23.82 17.54
CA TRP A 439 -20.12 -23.22 17.67
C TRP A 439 -21.11 -23.75 16.61
N LEU A 440 -20.67 -24.65 15.72
CA LEU A 440 -21.54 -25.22 14.68
C LEU A 440 -22.76 -25.93 15.28
N LYS A 441 -22.56 -26.58 16.44
CA LYS A 441 -23.62 -27.30 17.17
C LYS A 441 -24.77 -26.40 17.65
N ASP A 442 -24.50 -25.12 17.83
CA ASP A 442 -25.46 -24.13 18.31
C ASP A 442 -26.15 -23.40 17.14
N SER A 443 -25.81 -23.74 15.90
CA SER A 443 -26.35 -23.14 14.67
C SER A 443 -27.37 -24.04 13.96
N GLN A 444 -28.17 -23.45 13.05
CA GLN A 444 -29.04 -24.22 12.17
C GLN A 444 -28.30 -25.11 11.13
N PHE A 445 -26.97 -25.03 11.03
CA PHE A 445 -26.19 -25.71 9.97
C PHE A 445 -25.53 -27.03 10.42
N ILE A 446 -25.70 -27.45 11.68
CA ILE A 446 -25.05 -28.66 12.24
C ILE A 446 -25.24 -29.93 11.40
N LYS A 447 -26.39 -30.06 10.71
CA LYS A 447 -26.71 -31.27 9.92
C LYS A 447 -25.93 -31.37 8.60
N ASN A 448 -25.34 -30.27 8.14
CA ASN A 448 -24.78 -30.17 6.79
C ASN A 448 -23.26 -30.02 6.77
N ALA A 449 -22.60 -30.06 7.94
CA ALA A 449 -21.20 -29.66 8.05
C ALA A 449 -20.38 -30.61 8.94
N SER A 450 -19.15 -30.88 8.50
CA SER A 450 -18.16 -31.64 9.27
C SER A 450 -17.63 -30.81 10.43
N ASP A 451 -17.42 -31.44 11.59
CA ASP A 451 -16.78 -30.82 12.76
C ASP A 451 -15.24 -30.76 12.66
N LYS A 452 -14.68 -31.34 11.58
CA LYS A 452 -13.24 -31.34 11.26
C LYS A 452 -13.00 -31.02 9.80
N VAL A 453 -11.86 -30.39 9.51
CA VAL A 453 -11.43 -30.11 8.13
C VAL A 453 -10.07 -30.76 7.86
N PRO A 454 -9.89 -31.44 6.71
CA PRO A 454 -8.59 -31.99 6.35
C PRO A 454 -7.53 -30.90 6.15
N SER A 455 -6.26 -31.19 6.44
CA SER A 455 -5.11 -30.30 6.22
C SER A 455 -4.17 -30.88 5.16
N GLY A 456 -3.53 -30.00 4.40
CA GLY A 456 -2.46 -30.32 3.46
C GLY A 456 -2.91 -30.56 2.01
N MET A 457 -4.03 -29.98 1.58
CA MET A 457 -4.56 -30.12 0.21
C MET A 457 -4.21 -28.89 -0.63
N LEU A 458 -4.05 -29.01 -1.95
CA LEU A 458 -3.91 -27.84 -2.80
C LEU A 458 -5.27 -27.24 -3.16
N TYR A 459 -5.33 -25.91 -3.27
CA TYR A 459 -6.52 -25.20 -3.72
C TYR A 459 -6.91 -25.48 -5.18
N ASP A 460 -5.99 -26.05 -5.97
CA ASP A 460 -6.25 -26.54 -7.33
C ASP A 460 -6.82 -27.97 -7.40
N GLY A 461 -7.16 -28.55 -6.25
CA GLY A 461 -7.76 -29.87 -6.13
C GLY A 461 -6.77 -31.03 -6.24
N GLN A 462 -5.47 -30.77 -6.42
CA GLN A 462 -4.44 -31.81 -6.37
C GLN A 462 -3.99 -32.11 -4.94
N LYS A 463 -3.31 -33.25 -4.77
CA LYS A 463 -2.72 -33.67 -3.50
C LYS A 463 -1.59 -32.69 -3.12
N GLY A 464 -1.63 -32.16 -1.89
CA GLY A 464 -0.55 -31.29 -1.39
C GLY A 464 0.72 -32.08 -1.05
N LYS A 465 1.75 -31.36 -0.56
CA LYS A 465 3.08 -31.94 -0.30
C LYS A 465 3.10 -32.96 0.85
N ALA A 466 2.08 -33.00 1.70
CA ALA A 466 2.00 -33.95 2.78
C ALA A 466 1.82 -35.40 2.26
N ALA A 467 2.59 -36.34 2.81
CA ALA A 467 2.61 -37.74 2.37
C ALA A 467 1.20 -38.40 2.35
N ASN A 468 0.30 -37.95 3.24
CA ASN A 468 -1.08 -38.42 3.37
C ASN A 468 -2.13 -37.34 3.08
N ALA A 469 -1.78 -36.30 2.32
CA ALA A 469 -2.74 -35.30 1.89
C ALA A 469 -3.93 -35.97 1.16
N PRO A 470 -5.19 -35.59 1.48
CA PRO A 470 -6.34 -36.02 0.71
C PRO A 470 -6.25 -35.52 -0.73
N SER A 471 -6.89 -36.25 -1.65
CA SER A 471 -7.11 -35.82 -3.03
C SER A 471 -8.41 -35.01 -3.13
N GLY A 472 -8.43 -33.99 -3.99
CA GLY A 472 -9.63 -33.18 -4.26
C GLY A 472 -9.74 -31.98 -3.33
N PHE A 473 -10.50 -30.98 -3.78
CA PHE A 473 -10.77 -29.77 -3.00
C PHE A 473 -11.89 -30.03 -1.99
N PRO A 474 -11.76 -29.63 -0.70
CA PRO A 474 -12.81 -29.82 0.29
C PRO A 474 -14.07 -29.00 -0.05
N ASN A 475 -15.20 -29.37 0.54
CA ASN A 475 -16.44 -28.60 0.43
C ASN A 475 -16.34 -27.30 1.24
N LEU A 476 -15.59 -26.33 0.73
CA LEU A 476 -15.48 -24.96 1.20
C LEU A 476 -15.66 -24.01 0.01
N THR A 477 -16.18 -22.82 0.27
CA THR A 477 -16.35 -21.80 -0.77
C THR A 477 -14.97 -21.22 -1.13
N PRO A 478 -14.52 -21.27 -2.41
CA PRO A 478 -13.27 -20.65 -2.82
C PRO A 478 -13.39 -19.10 -2.81
N PRO A 479 -12.29 -18.35 -2.65
CA PRO A 479 -12.34 -16.90 -2.74
C PRO A 479 -12.55 -16.44 -4.17
N CYS A 480 -13.24 -15.31 -4.29
CA CYS A 480 -13.41 -14.63 -5.56
C CYS A 480 -12.07 -14.09 -6.05
N VAL A 481 -11.26 -13.55 -5.13
CA VAL A 481 -9.92 -13.02 -5.41
C VAL A 481 -9.00 -13.37 -4.26
N TRP A 482 -7.85 -13.96 -4.59
CA TRP A 482 -6.66 -13.97 -3.73
C TRP A 482 -5.84 -12.71 -3.96
N PHE A 483 -5.36 -12.12 -2.87
CA PHE A 483 -4.36 -11.06 -2.92
C PHE A 483 -2.99 -11.65 -2.56
N PRO A 484 -2.05 -11.79 -3.50
CA PRO A 484 -0.73 -12.38 -3.21
C PRO A 484 0.01 -11.63 -2.11
N TYR A 485 0.43 -12.37 -1.08
CA TYR A 485 1.01 -11.80 0.14
C TYR A 485 2.25 -10.94 -0.15
N GLY A 486 2.30 -9.74 0.41
CA GLY A 486 3.42 -8.81 0.26
C GLY A 486 3.44 -8.01 -1.05
N ARG A 487 2.76 -8.51 -2.10
CA ARG A 487 2.60 -7.84 -3.40
C ARG A 487 1.29 -7.05 -3.45
N MET A 488 0.21 -7.70 -3.03
CA MET A 488 -1.13 -7.12 -2.91
C MET A 488 -1.54 -7.03 -1.44
N GLY A 489 -0.74 -6.31 -0.67
CA GLY A 489 -0.98 -6.14 0.76
C GLY A 489 -0.57 -7.33 1.63
N GLN A 490 -0.77 -7.20 2.94
CA GLN A 490 -0.56 -8.25 3.95
C GLN A 490 -1.71 -8.32 4.98
N SER A 491 -2.53 -7.28 5.08
CA SER A 491 -3.71 -7.20 5.93
C SER A 491 -4.75 -6.33 5.24
N VAL A 492 -5.47 -6.96 4.30
CA VAL A 492 -6.53 -6.31 3.51
C VAL A 492 -7.70 -5.87 4.36
N THR A 493 -8.37 -4.80 3.96
CA THR A 493 -9.45 -4.19 4.74
C THR A 493 -10.75 -4.07 3.95
N GLU A 494 -11.74 -3.36 4.47
CA GLU A 494 -13.11 -3.33 3.93
C GLU A 494 -13.19 -3.02 2.43
N PRO A 495 -13.88 -3.85 1.63
CA PRO A 495 -14.12 -3.55 0.23
C PRO A 495 -15.22 -2.48 0.08
N ILE A 496 -14.99 -1.52 -0.81
CA ILE A 496 -15.99 -0.52 -1.23
C ILE A 496 -16.06 -0.43 -2.75
N TRP A 497 -17.24 -0.12 -3.30
CA TRP A 497 -17.46 0.00 -4.74
C TRP A 497 -17.50 1.45 -5.18
N ASP A 498 -16.84 1.77 -6.29
CA ASP A 498 -16.97 3.08 -6.93
C ASP A 498 -18.33 3.20 -7.62
N THR A 499 -19.25 3.85 -6.91
CA THR A 499 -20.59 4.23 -7.40
C THR A 499 -20.65 5.70 -7.83
N THR A 500 -19.50 6.37 -7.96
CA THR A 500 -19.43 7.82 -8.14
C THR A 500 -19.74 8.28 -9.57
N GLY A 501 -19.87 7.36 -10.52
CA GLY A 501 -20.21 7.66 -11.92
C GLY A 501 -19.10 8.42 -12.66
N GLY A 502 -17.84 8.08 -12.38
CA GLY A 502 -16.66 8.64 -13.04
C GLY A 502 -16.01 9.83 -12.33
N LYS A 503 -16.59 10.31 -11.22
CA LYS A 503 -15.99 11.39 -10.42
C LYS A 503 -14.65 10.98 -9.81
N PHE A 504 -14.48 9.70 -9.49
CA PHE A 504 -13.22 9.12 -9.02
C PHE A 504 -12.31 8.59 -10.14
N GLY A 505 -12.48 9.09 -11.37
CA GLY A 505 -11.67 8.66 -12.51
C GLY A 505 -12.27 7.45 -13.23
N PRO A 506 -11.47 6.66 -13.96
CA PRO A 506 -11.97 5.71 -14.95
C PRO A 506 -12.50 4.39 -14.37
N PHE A 507 -12.52 4.21 -13.04
CA PHE A 507 -12.70 2.91 -12.38
C PHE A 507 -14.12 2.69 -11.83
N THR A 508 -15.12 3.32 -12.43
CA THR A 508 -16.53 3.15 -12.03
C THR A 508 -16.95 1.69 -12.03
N GLY A 509 -17.63 1.29 -10.95
CA GLY A 509 -18.07 -0.09 -10.72
C GLY A 509 -16.98 -1.01 -10.14
N GLN A 510 -15.72 -0.60 -10.12
CA GLN A 510 -14.64 -1.40 -9.52
C GLN A 510 -14.65 -1.29 -7.99
N ILE A 511 -13.94 -2.24 -7.37
CA ILE A 511 -13.84 -2.35 -5.92
C ILE A 511 -12.49 -1.79 -5.48
N PHE A 512 -12.48 -1.04 -4.38
CA PHE A 512 -11.28 -0.55 -3.71
C PHE A 512 -11.13 -1.22 -2.35
N VAL A 513 -9.91 -1.68 -2.06
CA VAL A 513 -9.56 -2.44 -0.85
C VAL A 513 -8.30 -1.82 -0.25
N GLY A 514 -8.36 -1.39 1.00
CA GLY A 514 -7.20 -0.88 1.72
C GLY A 514 -6.27 -2.00 2.20
N ASP A 515 -5.05 -1.64 2.58
CA ASP A 515 -4.13 -2.53 3.30
C ASP A 515 -3.51 -1.84 4.52
N GLN A 516 -3.58 -2.53 5.65
CA GLN A 516 -3.04 -2.02 6.90
C GLN A 516 -1.50 -2.04 6.89
N THR A 517 -0.84 -3.07 6.38
CA THR A 517 0.61 -3.19 6.57
C THR A 517 1.40 -2.38 5.54
N LYS A 518 0.97 -2.39 4.28
CA LYS A 518 1.62 -1.72 3.15
C LYS A 518 1.21 -0.26 3.00
N SER A 519 0.19 0.19 3.73
CA SER A 519 -0.30 1.57 3.66
C SER A 519 -0.68 1.93 2.22
N THR A 520 -1.51 1.10 1.61
CA THR A 520 -1.94 1.20 0.21
C THR A 520 -3.46 1.04 0.07
N ILE A 521 -3.98 1.47 -1.07
CA ILE A 521 -5.27 1.05 -1.62
C ILE A 521 -4.99 0.27 -2.91
N MET A 522 -5.76 -0.80 -3.12
CA MET A 522 -5.71 -1.68 -4.29
C MET A 522 -7.08 -1.70 -4.98
N ARG A 523 -7.09 -2.04 -6.27
CA ARG A 523 -8.32 -2.25 -7.05
C ARG A 523 -8.64 -3.72 -7.21
N VAL A 524 -9.92 -4.02 -7.36
CA VAL A 524 -10.44 -5.36 -7.68
C VAL A 524 -11.54 -5.25 -8.74
N THR A 525 -11.52 -6.17 -9.70
CA THR A 525 -12.62 -6.44 -10.63
C THR A 525 -13.13 -7.86 -10.46
N LEU A 526 -14.44 -8.06 -10.61
CA LEU A 526 -15.09 -9.36 -10.48
C LEU A 526 -15.86 -9.71 -11.76
N GLU A 527 -15.93 -11.00 -12.08
CA GLU A 527 -16.82 -11.57 -13.08
C GLU A 527 -17.52 -12.82 -12.54
N LYS A 528 -18.68 -13.16 -13.12
CA LYS A 528 -19.38 -14.42 -12.84
C LYS A 528 -19.14 -15.40 -13.98
N VAL A 529 -18.57 -16.56 -13.66
CA VAL A 529 -18.40 -17.69 -14.59
C VAL A 529 -19.11 -18.90 -13.99
N ASN A 530 -20.04 -19.49 -14.74
CA ASN A 530 -20.88 -20.60 -14.27
C ASN A 530 -21.58 -20.33 -12.92
N GLY A 531 -21.98 -19.08 -12.67
CA GLY A 531 -22.64 -18.66 -11.43
C GLY A 531 -21.70 -18.42 -10.24
N ASN A 532 -20.40 -18.67 -10.39
CA ASN A 532 -19.37 -18.45 -9.38
C ASN A 532 -18.61 -17.15 -9.65
N TYR A 533 -18.36 -16.38 -8.59
CA TYR A 533 -17.51 -15.21 -8.68
C TYR A 533 -16.04 -15.60 -8.72
N GLN A 534 -15.32 -14.92 -9.59
CA GLN A 534 -13.86 -14.89 -9.66
C GLN A 534 -13.43 -13.53 -10.19
N GLY A 535 -12.13 -13.22 -10.19
CA GLY A 535 -11.69 -11.92 -10.68
C GLY A 535 -10.23 -11.64 -10.45
N ALA A 536 -9.86 -10.36 -10.53
CA ALA A 536 -8.49 -9.92 -10.44
C ALA A 536 -8.30 -8.73 -9.49
N CYS A 537 -7.08 -8.61 -8.95
CA CYS A 537 -6.65 -7.44 -8.20
C CYS A 537 -5.46 -6.74 -8.88
N TYR A 538 -5.37 -5.43 -8.66
CA TYR A 538 -4.38 -4.54 -9.27
C TYR A 538 -3.85 -3.54 -8.22
N PRO A 539 -2.55 -3.20 -8.24
CA PRO A 539 -2.04 -2.06 -7.51
C PRO A 539 -2.79 -0.76 -7.90
N PHE A 540 -2.81 0.24 -7.02
CA PHE A 540 -3.51 1.49 -7.28
C PHE A 540 -2.92 2.74 -6.62
N ARG A 541 -2.88 2.80 -5.28
CA ARG A 541 -2.30 3.95 -4.59
C ARG A 541 -1.50 3.56 -3.37
N SER A 542 -0.26 4.01 -3.30
CA SER A 542 0.66 3.88 -2.17
C SER A 542 0.90 5.23 -1.48
N GLY A 543 1.76 5.26 -0.47
CA GLY A 543 2.19 6.52 0.18
C GLY A 543 1.24 7.08 1.24
N PHE A 544 0.31 6.27 1.74
CA PHE A 544 -0.51 6.67 2.89
C PHE A 544 0.34 6.78 4.17
N GLN A 545 -0.07 7.66 5.08
CA GLN A 545 0.65 7.97 6.33
C GLN A 545 0.85 6.76 7.26
N CYS A 546 -0.08 5.80 7.25
CA CYS A 546 0.03 4.51 7.92
C CYS A 546 -1.04 3.56 7.38
N GLY A 547 -1.29 2.45 8.07
CA GLY A 547 -2.17 1.39 7.60
C GLY A 547 -3.60 1.81 7.30
N VAL A 548 -4.08 1.55 6.09
CA VAL A 548 -5.42 1.93 5.62
C VAL A 548 -6.43 0.90 6.11
N ASN A 549 -7.29 1.32 7.04
CA ASN A 549 -8.25 0.43 7.70
C ASN A 549 -9.68 0.57 7.19
N ARG A 550 -10.14 1.79 6.89
CA ARG A 550 -11.51 2.03 6.41
C ARG A 550 -11.50 3.05 5.30
N LEU A 551 -12.38 2.85 4.33
CA LEU A 551 -12.54 3.72 3.18
C LEU A 551 -13.98 4.24 3.12
N ALA A 552 -14.17 5.49 2.73
CA ALA A 552 -15.50 6.04 2.46
C ALA A 552 -15.46 7.01 1.27
N PHE A 553 -16.35 6.80 0.30
CA PHE A 553 -16.55 7.78 -0.77
C PHE A 553 -17.27 9.01 -0.24
N ALA A 554 -16.79 10.19 -0.62
CA ALA A 554 -17.45 11.46 -0.44
C ALA A 554 -18.35 11.82 -1.63
N SER A 555 -19.21 12.82 -1.44
CA SER A 555 -20.17 13.28 -2.46
C SER A 555 -19.53 13.88 -3.72
N ASP A 556 -18.30 14.39 -3.59
CA ASP A 556 -17.48 14.89 -4.70
C ASP A 556 -16.78 13.75 -5.47
N GLY A 557 -16.89 12.51 -4.99
CA GLY A 557 -16.25 11.33 -5.57
C GLY A 557 -14.88 10.98 -4.97
N SER A 558 -14.30 11.82 -4.10
CA SER A 558 -13.03 11.50 -3.44
C SER A 558 -13.18 10.37 -2.42
N ILE A 559 -12.08 9.67 -2.09
CA ILE A 559 -12.07 8.64 -1.05
C ILE A 559 -11.42 9.18 0.22
N PHE A 560 -12.07 9.01 1.37
CA PHE A 560 -11.43 9.16 2.68
C PHE A 560 -10.85 7.82 3.12
N ALA A 561 -9.57 7.81 3.44
CA ALA A 561 -8.82 6.69 3.95
C ALA A 561 -8.48 6.91 5.43
N GLY A 562 -9.20 6.21 6.28
CA GLY A 562 -8.98 6.16 7.72
C GLY A 562 -7.89 5.16 8.06
N GLN A 563 -6.94 5.57 8.90
CA GLN A 563 -5.70 4.85 9.07
C GLN A 563 -5.35 4.57 10.54
N THR A 564 -4.71 3.43 10.78
CA THR A 564 -4.24 3.01 12.10
C THR A 564 -3.01 2.11 12.02
N ASN A 565 -2.07 2.34 12.95
CA ASN A 565 -0.89 1.52 13.15
C ASN A 565 -0.97 0.73 14.47
N ARG A 566 -2.14 0.74 15.12
CA ARG A 566 -2.33 0.08 16.41
C ARG A 566 -2.34 -1.44 16.23
N GLY A 567 -1.55 -2.14 17.03
CA GLY A 567 -1.41 -3.60 17.01
C GLY A 567 -0.28 -4.07 16.10
N TRP A 568 -0.19 -3.54 14.87
CA TRP A 568 0.83 -3.91 13.89
C TRP A 568 1.40 -2.69 13.18
N GLY A 569 2.73 -2.66 13.06
CA GLY A 569 3.44 -1.65 12.28
C GLY A 569 3.05 -1.68 10.80
N SER A 570 3.18 -0.53 10.14
CA SER A 570 2.85 -0.31 8.74
C SER A 570 3.90 0.57 8.08
N VAL A 571 4.01 0.46 6.75
CA VAL A 571 5.05 1.14 5.95
C VAL A 571 5.02 2.66 6.13
N GLY A 572 3.84 3.28 6.23
CA GLY A 572 3.73 4.74 6.39
C GLY A 572 4.27 5.27 7.73
N GLY A 573 4.31 4.42 8.78
CA GLY A 573 5.00 4.71 10.03
C GLY A 573 4.33 5.69 11.01
N LYS A 574 3.34 6.50 10.60
CA LYS A 574 2.55 7.29 11.56
C LYS A 574 1.71 6.37 12.47
N PRO A 575 1.37 6.78 13.70
CA PRO A 575 0.57 5.95 14.60
C PRO A 575 -0.90 5.81 14.16
N TYR A 576 -1.44 6.84 13.51
CA TYR A 576 -2.81 6.92 12.98
C TYR A 576 -2.88 8.08 11.99
N GLY A 577 -3.95 8.12 11.19
CA GLY A 577 -4.13 9.16 10.18
C GLY A 577 -5.52 9.16 9.56
N LEU A 578 -5.83 10.24 8.86
CA LEU A 578 -6.97 10.35 7.98
C LEU A 578 -6.52 11.16 6.76
N GLN A 579 -6.65 10.59 5.58
CA GLN A 579 -6.28 11.26 4.33
C GLN A 579 -7.40 11.15 3.32
N ARG A 580 -7.57 12.18 2.50
CA ARG A 580 -8.51 12.22 1.39
C ARG A 580 -7.72 12.04 0.09
N LEU A 581 -8.09 11.03 -0.69
CA LEU A 581 -7.54 10.74 -2.01
C LEU A 581 -8.46 11.33 -3.08
N ILE A 582 -7.90 12.21 -3.92
CA ILE A 582 -8.67 13.04 -4.85
C ILE A 582 -8.14 12.81 -6.26
N TYR A 583 -9.02 12.41 -7.18
CA TYR A 583 -8.68 12.33 -8.60
C TYR A 583 -8.37 13.73 -9.14
N THR A 584 -7.23 13.89 -9.82
CA THR A 584 -6.74 15.19 -10.30
C THR A 584 -7.40 15.64 -11.61
N GLY A 585 -8.19 14.77 -12.24
CA GLY A 585 -8.70 14.95 -13.60
C GLY A 585 -7.75 14.44 -14.69
N VAL A 586 -6.52 14.06 -14.33
CA VAL A 586 -5.54 13.51 -15.28
C VAL A 586 -5.73 12.01 -15.42
N LEU A 587 -6.16 11.55 -16.60
CA LEU A 587 -6.40 10.14 -16.88
C LEU A 587 -5.07 9.33 -16.80
N PRO A 588 -4.96 8.32 -15.91
CA PRO A 588 -3.80 7.43 -15.88
C PRO A 588 -3.80 6.48 -17.08
N PHE A 589 -2.63 6.00 -17.50
CA PHE A 589 -2.53 4.85 -18.40
C PHE A 589 -2.35 3.58 -17.56
N GLU A 590 -3.38 2.75 -17.52
CA GLU A 590 -3.52 1.64 -16.56
C GLU A 590 -4.17 0.44 -17.22
N ILE A 591 -3.92 -0.75 -16.66
CA ILE A 591 -4.81 -1.90 -16.84
C ILE A 591 -6.15 -1.54 -16.18
N HIS A 592 -7.20 -1.41 -16.99
CA HIS A 592 -8.53 -1.09 -16.49
C HIS A 592 -9.16 -2.34 -15.86
N GLU A 593 -9.24 -3.44 -16.61
CA GLU A 593 -9.76 -4.73 -16.14
C GLU A 593 -9.15 -5.90 -16.92
N LEU A 594 -9.31 -7.10 -16.36
CA LEU A 594 -8.83 -8.36 -16.86
C LEU A 594 -9.96 -9.38 -16.80
N HIS A 595 -10.30 -9.98 -17.94
CA HIS A 595 -11.36 -10.96 -18.09
C HIS A 595 -10.85 -12.29 -18.63
N LEU A 596 -11.40 -13.39 -18.13
CA LEU A 596 -11.11 -14.72 -18.64
C LEU A 596 -11.71 -14.90 -20.04
N LEU A 597 -10.98 -15.57 -20.93
CA LEU A 597 -11.50 -16.10 -22.19
C LEU A 597 -11.54 -17.63 -22.14
N LYS A 598 -12.09 -18.28 -23.17
CA LYS A 598 -12.01 -19.75 -23.31
C LYS A 598 -10.57 -20.24 -23.32
N GLU A 599 -9.70 -19.49 -24.00
CA GLU A 599 -8.27 -19.76 -24.11
C GLU A 599 -7.51 -18.44 -23.85
N GLY A 600 -7.08 -18.26 -22.60
CA GLY A 600 -6.33 -17.08 -22.16
C GLY A 600 -7.21 -15.96 -21.59
N PHE A 601 -6.81 -14.70 -21.82
CA PHE A 601 -7.33 -13.54 -21.11
C PHE A 601 -7.46 -12.31 -22.02
N GLU A 602 -8.38 -11.41 -21.69
CA GLU A 602 -8.54 -10.09 -22.29
C GLU A 602 -8.22 -9.01 -21.26
N PHE A 603 -7.23 -8.18 -21.57
CA PHE A 603 -6.92 -6.94 -20.85
C PHE A 603 -7.64 -5.80 -21.54
N THR A 604 -8.25 -4.91 -20.77
CA THR A 604 -8.66 -3.59 -21.26
C THR A 604 -7.85 -2.50 -20.57
N PHE A 605 -7.71 -1.36 -21.23
CA PHE A 605 -6.85 -0.27 -20.79
C PHE A 605 -7.60 1.07 -20.77
N THR A 606 -7.18 1.95 -19.87
CA THR A 606 -7.79 3.28 -19.70
C THR A 606 -7.51 4.22 -20.89
N LYS A 607 -6.46 3.97 -21.68
CA LYS A 607 -6.09 4.73 -22.88
C LYS A 607 -5.84 3.81 -24.07
N PRO A 608 -5.97 4.31 -25.32
CA PRO A 608 -5.54 3.58 -26.51
C PRO A 608 -4.06 3.20 -26.44
N LEU A 609 -3.76 1.97 -26.84
CA LEU A 609 -2.44 1.36 -26.87
C LEU A 609 -1.65 1.76 -28.10
N ASP A 610 -0.33 1.80 -27.96
CA ASP A 610 0.58 1.69 -29.09
C ASP A 610 0.61 0.23 -29.57
N ALA A 611 0.16 0.00 -30.79
CA ALA A 611 0.10 -1.34 -31.37
C ALA A 611 1.47 -2.02 -31.44
N ALA A 612 2.56 -1.28 -31.63
CA ALA A 612 3.89 -1.85 -31.79
C ALA A 612 4.44 -2.47 -30.50
N THR A 613 4.09 -1.90 -29.34
CA THR A 613 4.44 -2.47 -28.03
C THR A 613 3.39 -3.49 -27.57
N ALA A 614 2.10 -3.23 -27.82
CA ALA A 614 1.01 -4.08 -27.35
C ALA A 614 0.85 -5.40 -28.13
N SER A 615 1.40 -5.54 -29.34
CA SER A 615 1.29 -6.77 -30.14
C SER A 615 2.41 -7.79 -29.86
N LYS A 616 3.33 -7.52 -28.94
CA LYS A 616 4.52 -8.33 -28.67
C LYS A 616 4.26 -9.34 -27.54
N PRO A 617 4.23 -10.66 -27.80
CA PRO A 617 4.03 -11.66 -26.74
C PRO A 617 5.05 -11.58 -25.60
N GLU A 618 6.30 -11.21 -25.89
CA GLU A 618 7.38 -11.06 -24.91
C GLU A 618 7.15 -9.95 -23.88
N ASN A 619 6.22 -9.02 -24.16
CA ASN A 619 5.83 -7.97 -23.23
C ASN A 619 4.79 -8.44 -22.19
N PHE A 620 4.27 -9.66 -22.32
CA PHE A 620 3.31 -10.27 -21.40
C PHE A 620 3.96 -11.47 -20.70
N SER A 621 4.45 -11.26 -19.48
CA SER A 621 4.93 -12.35 -18.64
C SER A 621 3.77 -12.92 -17.83
N VAL A 622 3.60 -14.25 -17.88
CA VAL A 622 2.54 -14.94 -17.14
C VAL A 622 3.14 -16.07 -16.32
N LYS A 623 2.88 -16.04 -15.03
CA LYS A 623 3.15 -17.13 -14.09
C LYS A 623 1.82 -17.60 -13.51
N SER A 624 1.71 -18.88 -13.15
CA SER A 624 0.61 -19.31 -12.30
C SER A 624 1.10 -20.15 -11.12
N PHE A 625 0.33 -20.15 -10.04
CA PHE A 625 0.61 -20.95 -8.85
C PHE A 625 -0.70 -21.25 -8.12
N THR A 626 -0.62 -22.14 -7.13
CA THR A 626 -1.71 -22.41 -6.18
C THR A 626 -1.19 -22.30 -4.76
N TYR A 627 -2.07 -22.50 -3.79
CA TYR A 627 -1.73 -22.53 -2.37
C TYR A 627 -2.06 -23.89 -1.76
N GLU A 628 -1.47 -24.17 -0.61
CA GLU A 628 -1.85 -25.29 0.24
C GLU A 628 -2.86 -24.82 1.30
N TYR A 629 -3.96 -25.54 1.43
CA TYR A 629 -4.92 -25.40 2.52
C TYR A 629 -4.45 -26.24 3.71
N HIS A 630 -3.95 -25.58 4.75
CA HIS A 630 -3.41 -26.25 5.93
C HIS A 630 -3.54 -25.40 7.20
N SER A 631 -3.29 -26.03 8.36
CA SER A 631 -3.36 -25.38 9.66
C SER A 631 -2.19 -24.45 10.00
N ALA A 632 -1.05 -24.57 9.33
CA ALA A 632 0.09 -23.67 9.55
C ALA A 632 -0.22 -22.23 9.08
N TYR A 633 0.47 -21.26 9.69
CA TYR A 633 0.25 -19.85 9.47
C TYR A 633 0.76 -19.41 8.09
N GLY A 634 -0.16 -19.02 7.20
CA GLY A 634 0.19 -18.55 5.86
C GLY A 634 0.68 -19.65 4.93
N CYS A 635 0.81 -19.36 3.65
CA CYS A 635 1.34 -20.31 2.69
C CYS A 635 2.24 -19.61 1.67
N ASP A 636 3.37 -20.24 1.36
CA ASP A 636 4.15 -19.87 0.18
C ASP A 636 3.37 -20.20 -1.10
N GLU A 637 3.78 -19.59 -2.22
CA GLU A 637 3.26 -19.96 -3.53
C GLU A 637 3.74 -21.38 -3.90
N MET A 638 2.81 -22.23 -4.31
CA MET A 638 3.05 -23.65 -4.58
C MET A 638 2.81 -23.98 -6.05
N ASP A 639 3.49 -25.03 -6.52
CA ASP A 639 3.35 -25.53 -7.90
C ASP A 639 3.46 -24.42 -8.95
N THR A 640 4.49 -23.57 -8.83
CA THR A 640 4.67 -22.44 -9.75
C THR A 640 4.97 -22.94 -11.17
N ARG A 641 4.23 -22.41 -12.15
CA ARG A 641 4.39 -22.67 -13.59
C ARG A 641 4.68 -21.37 -14.32
N ALA A 642 5.65 -21.39 -15.22
CA ALA A 642 5.76 -20.35 -16.26
C ALA A 642 4.72 -20.68 -17.34
N GLU A 643 3.77 -19.77 -17.55
CA GLU A 643 2.73 -19.94 -18.56
C GLU A 643 3.19 -19.30 -19.86
N LYS A 644 3.01 -20.03 -20.97
CA LYS A 644 3.42 -19.53 -22.28
C LYS A 644 2.30 -18.66 -22.86
N VAL A 645 2.63 -17.43 -23.26
CA VAL A 645 1.77 -16.61 -24.12
C VAL A 645 2.02 -17.02 -25.57
N GLU A 646 1.04 -17.64 -26.22
CA GLU A 646 1.20 -18.16 -27.58
C GLU A 646 0.91 -17.11 -28.66
N SER A 647 -0.04 -16.22 -28.39
CA SER A 647 -0.38 -15.14 -29.32
C SER A 647 -0.97 -13.95 -28.57
N VAL A 648 -0.84 -12.78 -29.19
CA VAL A 648 -1.37 -11.51 -28.70
C VAL A 648 -2.11 -10.84 -29.84
N LYS A 649 -3.33 -10.38 -29.57
CA LYS A 649 -4.17 -9.66 -30.53
C LYS A 649 -4.68 -8.37 -29.91
N VAL A 650 -4.22 -7.24 -30.45
CA VAL A 650 -4.72 -5.91 -30.11
C VAL A 650 -6.07 -5.69 -30.81
N ALA A 651 -7.06 -5.16 -30.09
CA ALA A 651 -8.36 -4.79 -30.63
C ALA A 651 -8.25 -3.58 -31.59
N GLU A 652 -9.25 -3.42 -32.48
CA GLU A 652 -9.26 -2.35 -33.48
C GLU A 652 -9.28 -0.95 -32.85
N ASP A 653 -9.99 -0.78 -31.73
CA ASP A 653 -10.05 0.46 -30.95
C ASP A 653 -8.78 0.72 -30.12
N ARG A 654 -7.84 -0.24 -30.14
CA ARG A 654 -6.61 -0.27 -29.35
C ARG A 654 -6.82 -0.12 -27.85
N LYS A 655 -8.01 -0.39 -27.31
CA LYS A 655 -8.28 -0.34 -25.86
C LYS A 655 -8.26 -1.70 -25.20
N SER A 656 -8.06 -2.76 -25.97
CA SER A 656 -7.98 -4.12 -25.44
C SER A 656 -6.92 -4.96 -26.11
N VAL A 657 -6.38 -5.91 -25.36
CA VAL A 657 -5.45 -6.93 -25.83
C VAL A 657 -5.96 -8.29 -25.37
N ARG A 658 -6.10 -9.21 -26.31
CA ARG A 658 -6.34 -10.63 -26.02
C ARG A 658 -5.04 -11.39 -26.10
N ILE A 659 -4.73 -12.14 -25.05
CA ILE A 659 -3.60 -13.06 -25.01
C ILE A 659 -4.10 -14.50 -24.96
N SER A 660 -3.46 -15.39 -25.72
CA SER A 660 -3.69 -16.83 -25.61
C SER A 660 -2.71 -17.44 -24.62
N VAL A 661 -3.25 -18.09 -23.59
CA VAL A 661 -2.51 -18.85 -22.57
C VAL A 661 -3.15 -20.24 -22.52
N PRO A 662 -2.63 -21.23 -23.27
CA PRO A 662 -3.22 -22.56 -23.31
C PRO A 662 -3.03 -23.29 -21.97
N ASN A 663 -3.86 -24.29 -21.70
CA ASN A 663 -3.79 -25.14 -20.50
C ASN A 663 -4.10 -24.41 -19.17
N LEU A 664 -5.12 -23.55 -19.21
CA LEU A 664 -5.70 -22.96 -18.01
C LEU A 664 -6.19 -24.05 -17.04
N LYS A 665 -5.95 -23.88 -15.74
CA LYS A 665 -6.30 -24.85 -14.70
C LYS A 665 -6.97 -24.15 -13.53
N LYS A 666 -8.14 -24.66 -13.15
CA LYS A 666 -8.95 -24.19 -12.01
C LYS A 666 -8.18 -24.26 -10.68
N GLY A 667 -8.56 -23.40 -9.75
CA GLY A 667 -8.00 -23.27 -8.39
C GLY A 667 -6.57 -22.71 -8.35
N ARG A 668 -6.21 -21.93 -9.37
CA ARG A 668 -4.90 -21.28 -9.50
C ARG A 668 -5.04 -19.77 -9.56
N LEU A 669 -3.98 -19.08 -9.15
CA LEU A 669 -3.79 -17.67 -9.43
C LEU A 669 -2.87 -17.51 -10.63
N TYR A 670 -3.25 -16.61 -11.54
CA TYR A 670 -2.47 -16.18 -12.69
C TYR A 670 -1.92 -14.78 -12.42
N ASP A 671 -0.61 -14.67 -12.48
CA ASP A 671 0.22 -13.53 -12.13
C ASP A 671 0.79 -12.97 -13.43
N PHE A 672 0.35 -11.75 -13.75
CA PHE A 672 0.67 -11.06 -14.99
C PHE A 672 1.59 -9.88 -14.70
N HIS A 673 2.63 -9.76 -15.52
CA HIS A 673 3.49 -8.60 -15.56
C HIS A 673 3.62 -8.10 -17.01
N LEU A 674 3.15 -6.87 -17.26
CA LEU A 674 3.09 -6.23 -18.57
C LEU A 674 4.25 -5.25 -18.72
N LYS A 675 5.32 -5.71 -19.36
CA LYS A 675 6.54 -4.94 -19.54
C LYS A 675 6.50 -4.11 -20.82
N ASP A 676 6.97 -2.86 -20.76
CA ASP A 676 7.16 -1.99 -21.92
C ASP A 676 5.89 -1.73 -22.76
N ILE A 677 4.70 -1.97 -22.19
CA ILE A 677 3.42 -1.60 -22.82
C ILE A 677 3.26 -0.08 -22.76
N LYS A 678 2.97 0.54 -23.91
CA LYS A 678 2.80 1.99 -24.04
C LYS A 678 1.42 2.38 -24.54
N SER A 679 0.98 3.57 -24.16
CA SER A 679 -0.16 4.22 -24.81
C SER A 679 0.24 4.69 -26.21
N GLU A 680 -0.75 5.01 -27.06
CA GLU A 680 -0.50 5.61 -28.38
C GLU A 680 0.34 6.89 -28.30
N LYS A 681 0.28 7.59 -27.16
CA LYS A 681 1.05 8.82 -26.89
C LYS A 681 2.40 8.57 -26.23
N GLY A 682 2.78 7.32 -26.01
CA GLY A 682 4.05 6.93 -25.39
C GLY A 682 4.05 6.92 -23.86
N ASP A 683 2.88 7.03 -23.20
CA ASP A 683 2.79 6.91 -21.74
C ASP A 683 3.17 5.48 -21.31
N SER A 684 3.90 5.34 -20.21
CA SER A 684 4.09 4.05 -19.54
C SER A 684 2.88 3.70 -18.68
N LEU A 685 2.61 2.40 -18.49
CA LEU A 685 1.67 1.96 -17.46
C LEU A 685 2.09 2.50 -16.09
N VAL A 686 1.14 2.99 -15.30
CA VAL A 686 1.39 3.39 -13.91
C VAL A 686 1.63 2.14 -13.06
N HIS A 687 0.84 1.09 -13.26
CA HIS A 687 1.05 -0.23 -12.69
C HIS A 687 1.08 -1.32 -13.77
N GLU A 688 2.11 -2.15 -13.72
CA GLU A 688 2.38 -3.19 -14.73
C GLU A 688 1.85 -4.58 -14.33
N ASP A 689 1.36 -4.72 -13.09
CA ASP A 689 1.00 -6.02 -12.50
C ASP A 689 -0.51 -6.21 -12.36
N ALA A 690 -0.97 -7.45 -12.60
CA ALA A 690 -2.34 -7.89 -12.34
C ALA A 690 -2.36 -9.34 -11.85
N TYR A 691 -3.31 -9.69 -10.97
CA TYR A 691 -3.41 -11.03 -10.39
C TYR A 691 -4.83 -11.57 -10.50
N TYR A 692 -5.03 -12.60 -11.31
CA TYR A 692 -6.33 -13.20 -11.58
C TYR A 692 -6.52 -14.53 -10.84
N THR A 693 -7.60 -14.65 -10.07
CA THR A 693 -8.00 -15.92 -9.41
C THR A 693 -8.91 -16.70 -10.34
N LEU A 694 -8.50 -17.92 -10.73
CA LEU A 694 -9.24 -18.77 -11.66
C LEU A 694 -9.95 -19.90 -10.91
N ASN A 695 -11.26 -19.77 -10.67
CA ASN A 695 -12.06 -20.81 -10.03
C ASN A 695 -12.77 -21.71 -11.06
N GLU A 696 -13.30 -21.10 -12.12
CA GLU A 696 -14.07 -21.74 -13.19
C GLU A 696 -13.51 -21.39 -14.56
N LEU A 697 -13.69 -22.32 -15.51
CA LEU A 697 -13.38 -22.14 -16.93
C LEU A 697 -14.66 -21.76 -17.70
N LYS A 698 -14.51 -20.99 -18.79
CA LYS A 698 -15.60 -20.55 -19.68
C LYS A 698 -15.96 -21.57 -20.76
#